data_AF-A0A8H5I8W2-F1
#
_entry.id   AF-A0A8H5I8W2-F1
#
_cell.length_a   1.000
_cell.length_b   1.000
_cell.length_c   1.000
_cell.angle_alpha   90.00
_cell.angle_beta   90.00
_cell.angle_gamma   90.00
#
_symmetry.space_group_name_H-M   'P 1'
#
loop_
_entity.id
_entity.type
_entity.pdbx_description
1 polymer ?
#
loop_
_entity_poly.entity_id
_entity_poly.type
_entity_poly.pdbx_seq_one_letter_code
_entity_poly.pdbx_strand_id
1 'polypeptide(L)'
;MSVDQVFQSWYKGDDANKADIAQEAFKSVKKHFEQSNSLSSDEKALLGKKSSLQDVEKAVSDAFAKYEAKSEASKTRKWLLKASESICHYGQVLDVFVQHHPEYVSLAWGLMKVMFISVVNHGETLKLLSKSLFEVAQRLPRIEHLSALYPTKNMKLAIENLYSCTLEFLLIAHSWCNESKFKHIYHSFTRPHELRYSDLLQRIETCTGNINELATVGSQTELRVMHNTQSFKLNEIILSLQTSEKTRQAQIDGLNCAISRLEISSRDHDRKLDLIMQWLEASGLTINDLLTKIETFHSIQTSSQLDTNQKLSSLQLSQALATFSQSLEDPKSLYKHHLFLRNRRASGRGVAVSTNEFWLSPKLAKWSSCPHSSLTIIRGSFTTRWAIQDFAIDVIQAVNMMNIPAIWVLGSATKTSPNAMLSPADLVRYLTYQALQIEGIVTTEKQMSLRHSQLEEAKTSQDWLALFKLIMEDLGGQVYIIIDLATVSSDPEALAEADRGSYSSSTWSLGTSIRIKNSSCPFCRLVLSHWDPDSIAAPSTKEVELSVMLGPARRRALSTYYGSRPGTRIGFSSSMQTSGYPDPTSACFIEPWTGPVVDTSRISHWISNCEQLHRYECAMPKNLPFAEAFPGLRILRLIDVEDDCLVEITRLDKYIALSYVWGGVANFRLTKANRTALLRPGSLGRVVKMLPNTIKDAITLTRRLGCRFLWIDALCLLQNDTEDLKLGVNVMDLIYERAWLTVVAACGHDANARLPGVQEGTRHGSYNTVEIVPGVEMGIVTGLDALLQHSVYNSRAWTFQEQVLSRRVLYFVDNKVFYRCRAAEHAEHFLDDLTQTFVNTSAVSRLPSAVLMMHPIFDFWVMLCYYTKRVLTNQNDASRAMAGITRRLSELMKCSFFQGIPTAIFDLFIVFFAHGTVLRRRSIFPSYSWTGWSGSIDVNLETSGGKEVNEWLRDRTWIIWYKRNPSGTTSLVWDPDANLSFPLSDMKYSGYRGRRSFSDGRDFPRQLDTRRTIPTEQVSFSREVPSYPMLQFWTLSLFYRISDIDVFRATGYLEDSNRVKSGFVWLDGFEETDFFESHAHGSFEIILLSESYDGSFADTPEINWQDPYPQSEGQWKYYNIMILEWRGGIAERRGFGLLQQKAVEFSLAPGPSWKEIFLA
;
A
#
# COMPACT_ATOMS: atom_id res chain seq x y z
N MET A 1 10.17 -27.77 -65.98
CA MET A 1 9.90 -26.61 -65.10
C MET A 1 10.93 -26.63 -64.00
N SER A 2 11.65 -25.54 -63.74
CA SER A 2 12.57 -25.48 -62.59
C SER A 2 11.79 -25.61 -61.28
N VAL A 3 12.42 -26.11 -60.21
CA VAL A 3 11.79 -26.20 -58.88
C VAL A 3 11.25 -24.83 -58.45
N ASP A 4 11.91 -23.74 -58.85
CA ASP A 4 11.45 -22.36 -58.63
C ASP A 4 10.15 -22.02 -59.38
N GLN A 5 9.89 -22.59 -60.56
CA GLN A 5 8.64 -22.36 -61.31
C GLN A 5 7.43 -23.10 -60.69
N VAL A 6 7.65 -24.25 -60.03
CA VAL A 6 6.62 -24.95 -59.25
C VAL A 6 6.40 -24.23 -57.92
N PHE A 7 7.45 -23.68 -57.33
CA PHE A 7 7.38 -22.91 -56.08
C PHE A 7 6.65 -21.57 -56.26
N GLN A 8 6.85 -20.89 -57.39
CA GLN A 8 6.11 -19.66 -57.69
C GLN A 8 4.60 -19.89 -57.92
N SER A 9 4.15 -21.09 -58.35
CA SER A 9 2.72 -21.33 -58.59
C SER A 9 1.92 -21.62 -57.31
N TRP A 10 2.58 -22.04 -56.23
CA TRP A 10 1.95 -22.21 -54.91
C TRP A 10 1.80 -20.89 -54.14
N TYR A 11 2.74 -19.95 -54.31
CA TYR A 11 2.72 -18.65 -53.63
C TYR A 11 2.13 -17.50 -54.47
N LYS A 12 2.01 -17.65 -55.80
CA LYS A 12 1.21 -16.74 -56.63
C LYS A 12 -0.26 -17.16 -56.63
N GLY A 13 -0.91 -17.03 -55.47
CA GLY A 13 -2.27 -16.50 -55.50
C GLY A 13 -2.12 -15.02 -55.83
N ASP A 14 -2.79 -14.54 -56.87
CA ASP A 14 -2.68 -13.20 -57.46
C ASP A 14 -2.09 -12.13 -56.51
N ASP A 15 -0.94 -11.56 -56.88
CA ASP A 15 -0.22 -10.45 -56.20
C ASP A 15 -1.04 -9.13 -56.15
N ALA A 16 -2.36 -9.19 -56.25
CA ALA A 16 -3.29 -8.08 -56.10
C ALA A 16 -4.18 -8.33 -54.88
N ASN A 17 -3.90 -7.57 -53.81
CA ASN A 17 -4.53 -7.54 -52.48
C ASN A 17 -4.04 -8.60 -51.48
N LYS A 18 -3.14 -8.17 -50.58
CA LYS A 18 -3.07 -8.65 -49.18
C LYS A 18 -4.37 -8.30 -48.42
N ALA A 19 -5.53 -8.69 -48.95
CA ALA A 19 -6.78 -8.61 -48.23
C ALA A 19 -6.84 -9.80 -47.27
N ASP A 20 -7.14 -9.49 -46.00
CA ASP A 20 -7.28 -10.46 -44.93
C ASP A 20 -8.25 -11.58 -45.37
N ILE A 21 -7.71 -12.78 -45.59
CA ILE A 21 -8.44 -13.95 -46.09
C ILE A 21 -9.61 -14.29 -45.17
N ALA A 22 -9.47 -14.05 -43.86
CA ALA A 22 -10.52 -14.22 -42.88
C ALA A 22 -11.67 -13.22 -43.09
N GLN A 23 -11.34 -11.97 -43.44
CA GLN A 23 -12.32 -10.91 -43.73
C GLN A 23 -13.12 -11.19 -45.01
N GLU A 24 -12.49 -11.73 -46.06
CA GLU A 24 -13.19 -12.13 -47.29
C GLU A 24 -14.08 -13.36 -47.08
N ALA A 25 -13.57 -14.36 -46.34
CA ALA A 25 -14.32 -15.54 -45.96
C ALA A 25 -15.61 -15.16 -45.23
N PHE A 26 -15.55 -14.24 -44.28
CA PHE A 26 -16.71 -13.79 -43.53
C PHE A 26 -17.72 -13.00 -44.39
N LYS A 27 -17.26 -12.11 -45.27
CA LYS A 27 -18.16 -11.40 -46.20
C LYS A 27 -18.92 -12.38 -47.11
N SER A 28 -18.26 -13.46 -47.53
CA SER A 28 -18.87 -14.55 -48.31
C SER A 28 -19.97 -15.25 -47.51
N VAL A 29 -19.67 -15.67 -46.28
CA VAL A 29 -20.63 -16.35 -45.38
C VAL A 29 -21.83 -15.44 -45.04
N LYS A 30 -21.59 -14.17 -44.73
CA LYS A 30 -22.67 -13.21 -44.42
C LYS A 30 -23.64 -13.06 -45.59
N LYS A 31 -23.11 -12.91 -46.81
CA LYS A 31 -23.93 -12.81 -48.05
C LYS A 31 -24.72 -14.10 -48.30
N HIS A 32 -24.13 -15.27 -48.02
CA HIS A 32 -24.82 -16.55 -48.13
C HIS A 32 -26.01 -16.65 -47.17
N PHE A 33 -25.87 -16.20 -45.92
CA PHE A 33 -26.95 -16.17 -44.94
C PHE A 33 -28.02 -15.11 -45.24
N GLU A 34 -27.67 -13.92 -45.73
CA GLU A 34 -28.67 -12.91 -46.15
C GLU A 34 -29.56 -13.38 -47.31
N GLN A 35 -28.99 -14.19 -48.22
CA GLN A 35 -29.65 -14.73 -49.40
C GLN A 35 -30.40 -16.05 -49.16
N SER A 36 -30.19 -16.70 -48.01
CA SER A 36 -30.86 -17.97 -47.70
C SER A 36 -32.35 -17.74 -47.35
N ASN A 37 -33.22 -18.65 -47.82
CA ASN A 37 -34.65 -18.63 -47.52
C ASN A 37 -34.99 -19.23 -46.13
N SER A 38 -33.97 -19.58 -45.34
CA SER A 38 -34.11 -20.28 -44.06
C SER A 38 -34.29 -19.35 -42.84
N LEU A 39 -34.10 -18.04 -43.01
CA LEU A 39 -34.22 -17.05 -41.93
C LEU A 39 -35.55 -16.31 -41.98
N SER A 40 -36.18 -16.08 -40.82
CA SER A 40 -37.40 -15.26 -40.69
C SER A 40 -37.13 -13.78 -40.98
N SER A 41 -38.19 -13.00 -41.28
CA SER A 41 -38.09 -11.57 -41.58
C SER A 41 -37.45 -10.77 -40.43
N ASP A 42 -37.67 -11.19 -39.19
CA ASP A 42 -37.12 -10.54 -37.99
C ASP A 42 -35.63 -10.88 -37.79
N GLU A 43 -35.21 -12.10 -38.11
CA GLU A 43 -33.81 -12.53 -38.07
C GLU A 43 -32.97 -11.84 -39.15
N LYS A 44 -33.54 -11.65 -40.35
CA LYS A 44 -32.91 -10.87 -41.43
C LYS A 44 -32.77 -9.39 -41.05
N ALA A 45 -33.75 -8.81 -40.34
CA ALA A 45 -33.67 -7.44 -39.84
C ALA A 45 -32.59 -7.26 -38.74
N LEU A 46 -32.30 -8.32 -37.96
CA LEU A 46 -31.23 -8.32 -36.95
C LEU A 46 -29.83 -8.33 -37.57
N LEU A 47 -29.61 -9.11 -38.64
CA LEU A 47 -28.34 -9.17 -39.39
C LEU A 47 -27.96 -7.83 -40.04
N GLY A 48 -28.96 -6.98 -40.33
CA GLY A 48 -28.79 -5.66 -40.95
C GLY A 48 -28.59 -4.48 -39.98
N LYS A 49 -28.91 -4.61 -38.69
CA LYS A 49 -28.80 -3.51 -37.72
C LYS A 49 -27.40 -3.43 -37.09
N LYS A 50 -26.72 -2.29 -37.27
CA LYS A 50 -25.50 -1.96 -36.49
C LYS A 50 -25.89 -1.72 -35.04
N SER A 51 -25.68 -2.72 -34.16
CA SER A 51 -25.93 -2.61 -32.72
C SER A 51 -24.64 -2.21 -32.00
N SER A 52 -24.70 -1.21 -31.12
CA SER A 52 -23.55 -0.72 -30.34
C SER A 52 -23.54 -1.24 -28.89
N LEU A 53 -22.39 -1.19 -28.21
CA LEU A 53 -22.27 -1.53 -26.78
C LEU A 53 -23.28 -0.77 -25.91
N GLN A 54 -23.48 0.53 -26.21
CA GLN A 54 -24.43 1.39 -25.51
C GLN A 54 -25.88 0.91 -25.67
N ASP A 55 -26.22 0.25 -26.78
CA ASP A 55 -27.55 -0.33 -27.00
C ASP A 55 -27.82 -1.59 -26.15
N VAL A 56 -26.75 -2.27 -25.72
CA VAL A 56 -26.78 -3.47 -24.87
C VAL A 56 -26.81 -3.06 -23.40
N GLU A 57 -25.97 -2.09 -23.00
CA GLU A 57 -26.01 -1.48 -21.67
C GLU A 57 -27.39 -0.88 -21.37
N LYS A 58 -27.97 -0.19 -22.36
CA LYS A 58 -29.32 0.37 -22.24
C LYS A 58 -30.40 -0.72 -22.13
N ALA A 59 -30.30 -1.80 -22.89
CA ALA A 59 -31.26 -2.91 -22.80
C ALA A 59 -31.17 -3.66 -21.45
N VAL A 60 -29.96 -3.81 -20.91
CA VAL A 60 -29.71 -4.34 -19.56
C VAL A 60 -30.29 -3.41 -18.50
N SER A 61 -30.09 -2.10 -18.64
CA SER A 61 -30.63 -1.09 -17.73
C SER A 61 -32.16 -1.02 -17.77
N ASP A 62 -32.77 -1.11 -18.95
CA ASP A 62 -34.23 -1.13 -19.13
C ASP A 62 -34.85 -2.42 -18.57
N ALA A 63 -34.15 -3.56 -18.69
CA ALA A 63 -34.53 -4.82 -18.04
C ALA A 63 -34.41 -4.76 -16.51
N PHE A 64 -33.38 -4.08 -16.00
CA PHE A 64 -33.19 -3.76 -14.57
C PHE A 64 -34.36 -2.92 -14.04
N ALA A 65 -34.72 -1.84 -14.74
CA ALA A 65 -35.79 -0.92 -14.34
C ALA A 65 -37.18 -1.58 -14.35
N LYS A 66 -37.46 -2.47 -15.32
CA LYS A 66 -38.70 -3.26 -15.34
C LYS A 66 -38.81 -4.26 -14.19
N TYR A 67 -37.69 -4.66 -13.58
CA TYR A 67 -37.66 -5.63 -12.48
C TYR A 67 -37.77 -4.99 -11.10
N GLU A 68 -37.17 -3.82 -10.90
CA GLU A 68 -37.34 -3.04 -9.66
C GLU A 68 -38.80 -2.63 -9.41
N ALA A 69 -39.60 -2.51 -10.48
CA ALA A 69 -41.03 -2.23 -10.38
C ALA A 69 -41.88 -3.42 -9.86
N LYS A 70 -41.32 -4.64 -9.69
CA LYS A 70 -42.04 -5.82 -9.14
C LYS A 70 -41.62 -6.09 -7.68
N SER A 71 -42.57 -5.87 -6.77
CA SER A 71 -42.47 -5.92 -5.30
C SER A 71 -41.81 -7.17 -4.69
N GLU A 72 -40.89 -6.89 -3.76
CA GLU A 72 -40.39 -7.63 -2.57
C GLU A 72 -40.34 -9.18 -2.56
N ALA A 73 -39.14 -9.74 -2.82
CA ALA A 73 -38.64 -10.96 -2.15
C ALA A 73 -37.10 -11.07 -2.24
N SER A 74 -36.43 -11.39 -1.14
CA SER A 74 -34.95 -11.31 -0.97
C SER A 74 -34.10 -12.28 -1.82
N LYS A 75 -34.70 -13.21 -2.58
CA LYS A 75 -33.97 -14.10 -3.51
C LYS A 75 -33.64 -13.43 -4.85
N THR A 76 -34.39 -12.39 -5.23
CA THR A 76 -34.27 -11.71 -6.51
C THR A 76 -33.02 -10.82 -6.60
N ARG A 77 -32.67 -10.17 -5.50
CA ARG A 77 -31.44 -9.34 -5.38
C ARG A 77 -30.14 -10.16 -5.54
N LYS A 78 -30.15 -11.42 -5.10
CA LYS A 78 -29.02 -12.35 -5.28
C LYS A 78 -28.80 -12.76 -6.74
N TRP A 79 -29.89 -12.93 -7.52
CA TRP A 79 -29.78 -13.20 -8.95
C TRP A 79 -29.34 -11.97 -9.75
N LEU A 80 -29.77 -10.76 -9.34
CA LEU A 80 -29.32 -9.49 -9.91
C LEU A 80 -27.82 -9.24 -9.71
N LEU A 81 -27.28 -9.55 -8.52
CA LEU A 81 -25.83 -9.50 -8.26
C LEU A 81 -25.05 -10.52 -9.11
N LYS A 82 -25.53 -11.77 -9.22
CA LYS A 82 -24.92 -12.79 -10.09
C LYS A 82 -24.98 -12.44 -11.58
N ALA A 83 -26.05 -11.79 -12.03
CA ALA A 83 -26.19 -11.32 -13.41
C ALA A 83 -25.23 -10.17 -13.72
N SER A 84 -25.07 -9.22 -12.79
CA SER A 84 -24.10 -8.12 -12.90
C SER A 84 -22.65 -8.64 -12.90
N GLU A 85 -22.30 -9.59 -12.04
CA GLU A 85 -20.99 -10.27 -12.05
C GLU A 85 -20.75 -11.02 -13.37
N SER A 86 -21.78 -11.69 -13.89
CA SER A 86 -21.72 -12.39 -15.18
C SER A 86 -21.53 -11.42 -16.35
N ILE A 87 -22.22 -10.27 -16.35
CA ILE A 87 -22.04 -9.23 -17.39
C ILE A 87 -20.63 -8.64 -17.36
N CYS A 88 -20.06 -8.37 -16.18
CA CYS A 88 -18.68 -7.90 -16.05
C CYS A 88 -17.67 -8.96 -16.50
N HIS A 89 -17.92 -10.23 -16.17
CA HIS A 89 -17.09 -11.36 -16.59
C HIS A 89 -17.13 -11.60 -18.11
N TYR A 90 -18.32 -11.50 -18.73
CA TYR A 90 -18.49 -11.74 -20.17
C TYR A 90 -18.16 -10.51 -21.05
N GLY A 91 -18.17 -9.30 -20.49
CA GLY A 91 -17.64 -8.09 -21.15
C GLY A 91 -16.16 -8.26 -21.53
N GLN A 92 -15.36 -8.88 -20.67
CA GLN A 92 -13.94 -9.19 -20.94
C GLN A 92 -13.76 -10.21 -22.08
N VAL A 93 -14.66 -11.20 -22.18
CA VAL A 93 -14.65 -12.19 -23.28
C VAL A 93 -15.00 -11.54 -24.62
N LEU A 94 -15.89 -10.55 -24.60
CA LEU A 94 -16.31 -9.81 -25.79
C LEU A 94 -15.29 -8.76 -26.23
N ASP A 95 -14.53 -8.16 -25.30
CA ASP A 95 -13.40 -7.28 -25.62
C ASP A 95 -12.34 -8.00 -26.46
N VAL A 96 -12.14 -9.31 -26.25
CA VAL A 96 -11.28 -10.14 -27.10
C VAL A 96 -11.84 -10.24 -28.53
N PHE A 97 -13.15 -10.49 -28.71
CA PHE A 97 -13.77 -10.49 -30.05
C PHE A 97 -13.70 -9.10 -30.73
N VAL A 98 -13.86 -8.02 -29.96
CA VAL A 98 -13.88 -6.62 -30.44
C VAL A 98 -12.50 -6.16 -30.90
N GLN A 99 -11.44 -6.53 -30.17
CA GLN A 99 -10.06 -6.16 -30.49
C GLN A 99 -9.57 -6.76 -31.81
N HIS A 100 -10.05 -7.96 -32.17
CA HIS A 100 -9.54 -8.68 -33.34
C HIS A 100 -10.27 -8.32 -34.65
N HIS A 101 -11.59 -8.14 -34.66
CA HIS A 101 -12.29 -7.66 -35.86
C HIS A 101 -13.57 -6.85 -35.53
N PRO A 102 -13.54 -5.50 -35.64
CA PRO A 102 -14.63 -4.61 -35.24
C PRO A 102 -15.95 -4.79 -36.00
N GLU A 103 -15.94 -5.46 -37.15
CA GLU A 103 -17.10 -5.65 -38.03
C GLU A 103 -17.99 -6.86 -37.66
N TYR A 104 -17.50 -7.75 -36.80
CA TYR A 104 -18.24 -8.88 -36.22
C TYR A 104 -19.09 -8.43 -35.00
N VAL A 105 -18.70 -7.29 -34.44
CA VAL A 105 -19.17 -6.73 -33.18
C VAL A 105 -20.65 -6.39 -33.21
N SER A 106 -21.17 -5.87 -34.32
CA SER A 106 -22.60 -5.49 -34.41
C SER A 106 -23.57 -6.67 -34.36
N LEU A 107 -23.13 -7.85 -34.83
CA LEU A 107 -23.96 -9.05 -34.87
C LEU A 107 -23.95 -9.78 -33.52
N ALA A 108 -22.77 -9.91 -32.92
CA ALA A 108 -22.61 -10.45 -31.56
C ALA A 108 -23.37 -9.61 -30.52
N TRP A 109 -23.30 -8.28 -30.61
CA TRP A 109 -24.06 -7.39 -29.72
C TRP A 109 -25.56 -7.44 -29.97
N GLY A 110 -26.01 -7.53 -31.23
CA GLY A 110 -27.43 -7.63 -31.58
C GLY A 110 -28.09 -8.91 -31.02
N LEU A 111 -27.39 -10.04 -31.09
CA LEU A 111 -27.87 -11.34 -30.59
C LEU A 111 -27.79 -11.46 -29.06
N MET A 112 -26.73 -10.92 -28.43
CA MET A 112 -26.61 -10.86 -26.96
C MET A 112 -27.70 -10.00 -26.32
N LYS A 113 -28.06 -8.87 -26.96
CA LYS A 113 -29.18 -8.03 -26.53
C LYS A 113 -30.50 -8.82 -26.45
N VAL A 114 -30.78 -9.68 -27.42
CA VAL A 114 -31.99 -10.52 -27.42
C VAL A 114 -31.90 -11.64 -26.39
N MET A 115 -30.73 -12.26 -26.21
CA MET A 115 -30.51 -13.27 -25.19
C MET A 115 -30.75 -12.76 -23.77
N PHE A 116 -30.20 -11.60 -23.38
CA PHE A 116 -30.37 -11.07 -22.03
C PHE A 116 -31.81 -10.62 -21.74
N ILE A 117 -32.56 -10.18 -22.77
CA ILE A 117 -34.00 -9.87 -22.65
C ILE A 117 -34.81 -11.16 -22.39
N SER A 118 -34.43 -12.29 -22.97
CA SER A 118 -35.13 -13.58 -22.82
C SER A 118 -34.71 -14.42 -21.59
N VAL A 119 -33.57 -14.11 -20.96
CA VAL A 119 -32.95 -14.87 -19.84
C VAL A 119 -33.58 -14.65 -18.46
N VAL A 120 -34.70 -13.94 -18.39
CA VAL A 120 -35.43 -13.71 -17.12
C VAL A 120 -36.01 -14.99 -16.47
N ASN A 121 -35.92 -16.18 -17.09
CA ASN A 121 -36.51 -17.40 -16.51
C ASN A 121 -35.58 -18.63 -16.28
N HIS A 122 -34.38 -18.76 -16.86
CA HIS A 122 -33.59 -20.02 -16.75
C HIS A 122 -32.06 -19.81 -16.71
N GLY A 123 -31.45 -19.88 -15.52
CA GLY A 123 -30.02 -19.56 -15.30
C GLY A 123 -29.00 -20.66 -15.66
N GLU A 124 -29.40 -21.94 -15.72
CA GLU A 124 -28.52 -23.05 -16.11
C GLU A 124 -28.11 -22.97 -17.59
N THR A 125 -29.03 -22.55 -18.48
CA THR A 125 -28.76 -22.42 -19.91
C THR A 125 -27.77 -21.28 -20.22
N LEU A 126 -27.82 -20.18 -19.46
CA LEU A 126 -26.88 -19.07 -19.59
C LEU A 126 -25.44 -19.52 -19.34
N LYS A 127 -25.23 -20.37 -18.32
CA LYS A 127 -23.91 -20.88 -17.95
C LYS A 127 -23.30 -21.74 -19.06
N LEU A 128 -24.09 -22.58 -19.71
CA LEU A 128 -23.64 -23.47 -20.78
C LEU A 128 -23.29 -22.69 -22.05
N LEU A 129 -24.19 -21.81 -22.51
CA LEU A 129 -23.98 -20.96 -23.70
C LEU A 129 -22.73 -20.08 -23.57
N SER A 130 -22.49 -19.55 -22.37
CA SER A 130 -21.36 -18.67 -22.14
C SER A 130 -20.02 -19.40 -22.05
N LYS A 131 -20.01 -20.63 -21.50
CA LYS A 131 -18.82 -21.51 -21.53
C LYS A 131 -18.43 -21.84 -22.98
N SER A 132 -19.41 -22.15 -23.83
CA SER A 132 -19.19 -22.43 -25.24
C SER A 132 -18.64 -21.22 -26.02
N LEU A 133 -19.18 -20.02 -25.80
CA LEU A 133 -18.67 -18.80 -26.45
C LEU A 133 -17.24 -18.46 -26.06
N PHE A 134 -16.87 -18.71 -24.80
CA PHE A 134 -15.51 -18.50 -24.30
C PHE A 134 -14.49 -19.42 -24.97
N GLU A 135 -14.82 -20.71 -25.12
CA GLU A 135 -13.95 -21.68 -25.79
C GLU A 135 -13.72 -21.35 -27.27
N VAL A 136 -14.70 -20.73 -27.94
CA VAL A 136 -14.54 -20.21 -29.31
C VAL A 136 -13.65 -18.95 -29.31
N ALA A 137 -13.88 -18.02 -28.38
CA ALA A 137 -13.12 -16.76 -28.27
C ALA A 137 -11.61 -16.97 -28.13
N GLN A 138 -11.20 -17.92 -27.27
CA GLN A 138 -9.79 -18.19 -27.00
C GLN A 138 -9.03 -18.75 -28.21
N ARG A 139 -9.73 -19.32 -29.20
CA ARG A 139 -9.13 -20.03 -30.33
C ARG A 139 -8.97 -19.15 -31.58
N LEU A 140 -9.72 -18.05 -31.69
CA LEU A 140 -9.72 -17.15 -32.85
C LEU A 140 -8.38 -16.44 -33.15
N PRO A 141 -7.65 -15.88 -32.15
CA PRO A 141 -6.39 -15.16 -32.43
C PRO A 141 -5.30 -16.04 -33.06
N ARG A 142 -5.32 -17.35 -32.77
CA ARG A 142 -4.37 -18.32 -33.35
C ARG A 142 -4.64 -18.60 -34.82
N ILE A 143 -5.91 -18.54 -35.23
CA ILE A 143 -6.32 -18.85 -36.61
C ILE A 143 -5.90 -17.73 -37.56
N GLU A 144 -5.98 -16.46 -37.13
CA GLU A 144 -5.51 -15.31 -37.91
C GLU A 144 -4.01 -15.44 -38.22
N HIS A 145 -3.19 -15.78 -37.21
CA HIS A 145 -1.76 -15.95 -37.37
C HIS A 145 -1.41 -17.09 -38.34
N LEU A 146 -2.10 -18.24 -38.23
CA LEU A 146 -1.91 -19.38 -39.14
C LEU A 146 -2.38 -19.07 -40.57
N SER A 147 -3.44 -18.28 -40.72
CA SER A 147 -3.98 -17.86 -42.03
C SER A 147 -3.05 -16.89 -42.76
N ALA A 148 -2.35 -16.03 -42.02
CA ALA A 148 -1.35 -15.12 -42.55
C ALA A 148 -0.08 -15.85 -43.00
N LEU A 149 0.31 -16.91 -42.27
CA LEU A 149 1.49 -17.71 -42.58
C LEU A 149 1.27 -18.67 -43.75
N TYR A 150 0.06 -19.25 -43.87
CA TYR A 150 -0.26 -20.26 -44.89
C TYR A 150 -1.53 -19.88 -45.68
N PRO A 151 -1.48 -18.83 -46.54
CA PRO A 151 -2.63 -18.28 -47.27
C PRO A 151 -3.07 -19.17 -48.46
N THR A 152 -3.36 -20.43 -48.20
CA THR A 152 -3.75 -21.40 -49.23
C THR A 152 -5.26 -21.39 -49.47
N LYS A 153 -5.71 -21.77 -50.68
CA LYS A 153 -7.15 -21.92 -50.98
C LYS A 153 -7.89 -22.84 -50.00
N ASN A 154 -7.22 -23.92 -49.55
CA ASN A 154 -7.78 -24.87 -48.59
C ASN A 154 -7.91 -24.26 -47.19
N MET A 155 -6.94 -23.41 -46.78
CA MET A 155 -7.03 -22.66 -45.53
C MET A 155 -8.19 -21.67 -45.54
N LYS A 156 -8.41 -20.96 -46.65
CA LYS A 156 -9.56 -20.05 -46.84
C LYS A 156 -10.90 -20.79 -46.69
N LEU A 157 -11.06 -21.93 -47.36
CA LEU A 157 -12.28 -22.76 -47.26
C LEU A 157 -12.51 -23.31 -45.84
N ALA A 158 -11.46 -23.69 -45.13
CA ALA A 158 -11.57 -24.16 -43.76
C ALA A 158 -12.04 -23.04 -42.80
N ILE A 159 -11.55 -21.81 -43.00
CA ILE A 159 -11.96 -20.63 -42.24
C ILE A 159 -13.41 -20.23 -42.57
N GLU A 160 -13.84 -20.28 -43.83
CA GLU A 160 -15.24 -20.06 -44.24
C GLU A 160 -16.21 -21.03 -43.54
N ASN A 161 -15.83 -22.30 -43.44
CA ASN A 161 -16.63 -23.33 -42.75
C ASN A 161 -16.72 -23.08 -41.24
N LEU A 162 -15.63 -22.64 -40.61
CA LEU A 162 -15.62 -22.28 -39.19
C LEU A 162 -16.56 -21.10 -38.90
N TYR A 163 -16.51 -20.04 -39.71
CA TYR A 163 -17.41 -18.88 -39.56
C TYR A 163 -18.87 -19.25 -39.82
N SER A 164 -19.15 -20.11 -40.80
CA SER A 164 -20.50 -20.61 -41.06
C SER A 164 -21.06 -21.37 -39.86
N CYS A 165 -20.29 -22.30 -39.28
CA CYS A 165 -20.70 -23.07 -38.11
C CYS A 165 -20.95 -22.17 -36.88
N THR A 166 -20.13 -21.14 -36.70
CA THR A 166 -20.26 -20.19 -35.59
C THR A 166 -21.54 -19.37 -35.71
N LEU A 167 -21.90 -18.92 -36.92
CA LEU A 167 -23.14 -18.20 -37.18
C LEU A 167 -24.39 -19.09 -37.03
N GLU A 168 -24.34 -20.34 -37.50
CA GLU A 168 -25.41 -21.33 -37.29
C GLU A 168 -25.70 -21.56 -35.80
N PHE A 169 -24.65 -21.74 -35.00
CA PHE A 169 -24.75 -21.91 -33.55
C PHE A 169 -25.48 -20.73 -32.89
N LEU A 170 -25.11 -19.50 -33.26
CA LEU A 170 -25.68 -18.29 -32.70
C LEU A 170 -27.17 -18.10 -33.07
N LEU A 171 -27.57 -18.47 -34.30
CA LEU A 171 -28.96 -18.39 -34.75
C LEU A 171 -29.86 -19.44 -34.09
N ILE A 172 -29.35 -20.66 -33.88
CA ILE A 172 -30.08 -21.72 -33.18
C ILE A 172 -30.26 -21.38 -31.68
N ALA A 173 -29.24 -20.80 -31.05
CA ALA A 173 -29.34 -20.30 -29.69
C ALA A 173 -30.44 -19.22 -29.55
N HIS A 174 -30.57 -18.34 -30.55
CA HIS A 174 -31.60 -17.31 -30.61
C HIS A 174 -33.02 -17.89 -30.73
N SER A 175 -33.26 -18.86 -31.63
CA SER A 175 -34.60 -19.44 -31.80
C SER A 175 -35.09 -20.14 -30.55
N TRP A 176 -34.20 -20.79 -29.80
CA TRP A 176 -34.51 -21.51 -28.56
C TRP A 176 -34.87 -20.56 -27.40
N CYS A 177 -34.20 -19.41 -27.33
CA CYS A 177 -34.47 -18.39 -26.30
C CYS A 177 -35.87 -17.74 -26.44
N ASN A 178 -36.49 -17.80 -27.61
CA ASN A 178 -37.78 -17.16 -27.89
C ASN A 178 -39.00 -18.12 -27.85
N GLU A 179 -38.83 -19.38 -27.43
CA GLU A 179 -39.95 -20.31 -27.28
C GLU A 179 -40.81 -20.04 -26.02
N SER A 180 -42.12 -20.30 -26.09
CA SER A 180 -43.05 -20.06 -24.97
C SER A 180 -42.84 -21.06 -23.82
N LYS A 181 -43.15 -20.65 -22.58
CA LYS A 181 -42.92 -21.43 -21.33
C LYS A 181 -43.44 -22.88 -21.39
N PHE A 182 -44.54 -23.12 -22.09
CA PHE A 182 -45.14 -24.46 -22.20
C PHE A 182 -44.41 -25.36 -23.21
N LYS A 183 -43.80 -24.77 -24.25
CA LYS A 183 -43.02 -25.49 -25.27
C LYS A 183 -41.66 -25.92 -24.72
N HIS A 184 -41.04 -25.10 -23.87
CA HIS A 184 -39.80 -25.41 -23.16
C HIS A 184 -39.92 -26.65 -22.25
N ILE A 185 -41.02 -26.76 -21.49
CA ILE A 185 -41.28 -27.90 -20.60
C ILE A 185 -41.53 -29.19 -21.41
N TYR A 186 -42.23 -29.08 -22.53
CA TYR A 186 -42.48 -30.24 -23.39
C TYR A 186 -41.21 -30.71 -24.12
N HIS A 187 -40.37 -29.77 -24.59
CA HIS A 187 -39.11 -30.11 -25.25
C HIS A 187 -38.03 -30.59 -24.27
N SER A 188 -38.00 -30.12 -23.02
CA SER A 188 -37.07 -30.63 -21.99
C SER A 188 -37.34 -32.09 -21.60
N PHE A 189 -38.60 -32.54 -21.69
CA PHE A 189 -39.00 -33.91 -21.38
C PHE A 189 -38.88 -34.88 -22.56
N THR A 190 -39.00 -34.41 -23.80
CA THR A 190 -39.05 -35.29 -24.98
C THR A 190 -37.74 -35.34 -25.78
N ARG A 191 -36.82 -34.39 -25.62
CA ARG A 191 -35.49 -34.38 -26.26
C ARG A 191 -34.44 -33.68 -25.38
N PRO A 192 -33.50 -34.39 -24.72
CA PRO A 192 -32.53 -33.80 -23.81
C PRO A 192 -31.64 -32.74 -24.51
N HIS A 193 -31.47 -31.60 -23.84
CA HIS A 193 -30.78 -30.39 -24.31
C HIS A 193 -29.29 -30.61 -24.72
N GLU A 194 -28.68 -31.72 -24.32
CA GLU A 194 -27.29 -32.08 -24.64
C GLU A 194 -27.08 -32.50 -26.12
N LEU A 195 -28.12 -32.90 -26.84
CA LEU A 195 -28.01 -33.53 -28.18
C LEU A 195 -28.07 -32.59 -29.39
N ARG A 196 -28.27 -31.27 -29.20
CA ARG A 196 -28.28 -30.29 -30.33
C ARG A 196 -27.05 -29.39 -30.41
N TYR A 197 -26.44 -29.06 -29.28
CA TYR A 197 -25.26 -28.19 -29.24
C TYR A 197 -23.95 -28.99 -29.30
N SER A 198 -23.94 -30.23 -28.83
CA SER A 198 -22.76 -31.09 -28.86
C SER A 198 -22.26 -31.30 -30.29
N ASP A 199 -23.16 -31.57 -31.24
CA ASP A 199 -22.82 -31.81 -32.64
C ASP A 199 -22.25 -30.56 -33.33
N LEU A 200 -22.78 -29.37 -32.99
CA LEU A 200 -22.26 -28.09 -33.49
C LEU A 200 -20.92 -27.70 -32.84
N LEU A 201 -20.75 -27.91 -31.54
CA LEU A 201 -19.49 -27.66 -30.84
C LEU A 201 -18.40 -28.63 -31.32
N GLN A 202 -18.76 -29.89 -31.55
CA GLN A 202 -17.87 -30.88 -32.14
C GLN A 202 -17.50 -30.52 -33.59
N ARG A 203 -18.43 -29.95 -34.38
CA ARG A 203 -18.13 -29.41 -35.72
C ARG A 203 -17.16 -28.22 -35.66
N ILE A 204 -17.33 -27.30 -34.71
CA ILE A 204 -16.42 -26.16 -34.51
C ILE A 204 -15.02 -26.66 -34.09
N GLU A 205 -14.95 -27.64 -33.19
CA GLU A 205 -13.70 -28.26 -32.76
C GLU A 205 -13.00 -28.99 -33.92
N THR A 206 -13.77 -29.71 -34.75
CA THR A 206 -13.26 -30.38 -35.95
C THR A 206 -12.75 -29.38 -37.00
N CYS A 207 -13.47 -28.29 -37.24
CA CYS A 207 -13.03 -27.23 -38.15
C CYS A 207 -11.71 -26.59 -37.68
N THR A 208 -11.58 -26.36 -36.38
CA THR A 208 -10.35 -25.81 -35.78
C THR A 208 -9.19 -26.81 -35.86
N GLY A 209 -9.46 -28.11 -35.67
CA GLY A 209 -8.48 -29.18 -35.87
C GLY A 209 -7.94 -29.23 -37.29
N ASN A 210 -8.82 -29.17 -38.30
CA ASN A 210 -8.44 -29.17 -39.71
C ASN A 210 -7.56 -27.97 -40.09
N ILE A 211 -7.81 -26.80 -39.51
CA ILE A 211 -6.98 -25.59 -39.74
C ILE A 211 -5.55 -25.81 -39.22
N ASN A 212 -5.40 -26.40 -38.02
CA ASN A 212 -4.08 -26.70 -37.45
C ASN A 212 -3.35 -27.79 -38.24
N GLU A 213 -4.06 -28.80 -38.73
CA GLU A 213 -3.48 -29.86 -39.55
C GLU A 213 -2.98 -29.31 -40.90
N LEU A 214 -3.78 -28.47 -41.56
CA LEU A 214 -3.38 -27.80 -42.81
C LEU A 214 -2.14 -26.91 -42.62
N ALA A 215 -2.04 -26.20 -41.49
CA ALA A 215 -0.85 -25.40 -41.16
C ALA A 215 0.39 -26.29 -40.89
N THR A 216 0.20 -27.43 -40.23
CA THR A 216 1.27 -28.40 -39.96
C THR A 216 1.79 -29.03 -41.26
N VAL A 217 0.89 -29.38 -42.18
CA VAL A 217 1.24 -29.89 -43.52
C VAL A 217 1.96 -28.81 -44.34
N GLY A 218 1.53 -27.55 -44.25
CA GLY A 218 2.22 -26.40 -44.85
C GLY A 218 3.67 -26.27 -44.36
N SER A 219 3.86 -26.30 -43.03
CA SER A 219 5.18 -26.24 -42.39
C SER A 219 6.10 -27.41 -42.80
N GLN A 220 5.57 -28.64 -42.83
CA GLN A 220 6.35 -29.81 -43.25
C GLN A 220 6.74 -29.77 -44.74
N THR A 221 5.90 -29.16 -45.58
CA THR A 221 6.19 -29.03 -47.00
C THR A 221 7.24 -27.94 -47.26
N GLU A 222 7.19 -26.83 -46.54
CA GLU A 222 8.26 -25.80 -46.56
C GLU A 222 9.59 -26.39 -46.09
N LEU A 223 9.60 -27.17 -45.01
CA LEU A 223 10.81 -27.87 -44.53
C LEU A 223 11.39 -28.81 -45.59
N ARG A 224 10.54 -29.55 -46.30
CA ARG A 224 10.98 -30.46 -47.37
C ARG A 224 11.59 -29.71 -48.56
N VAL A 225 11.03 -28.55 -48.91
CA VAL A 225 11.58 -27.72 -49.99
C VAL A 225 12.87 -27.01 -49.55
N MET A 226 12.93 -26.49 -48.32
CA MET A 226 14.16 -25.96 -47.74
C MET A 226 15.29 -27.00 -47.77
N HIS A 227 15.01 -28.25 -47.42
CA HIS A 227 15.98 -29.36 -47.47
C HIS A 227 16.45 -29.66 -48.90
N ASN A 228 15.58 -29.59 -49.90
CA ASN A 228 15.96 -29.78 -51.30
C ASN A 228 16.78 -28.59 -51.84
N THR A 229 16.41 -27.35 -51.49
CA THR A 229 17.14 -26.14 -51.90
C THR A 229 18.49 -26.04 -51.20
N GLN A 230 18.58 -26.44 -49.92
CA GLN A 230 19.84 -26.61 -49.20
C GLN A 230 20.69 -27.72 -49.84
N SER A 231 20.12 -28.87 -50.22
CA SER A 231 20.88 -29.93 -50.88
C SER A 231 21.43 -29.51 -52.24
N PHE A 232 20.68 -28.71 -53.02
CA PHE A 232 21.15 -28.18 -54.30
C PHE A 232 22.29 -27.17 -54.13
N LYS A 233 22.14 -26.23 -53.19
CA LYS A 233 23.21 -25.27 -52.84
C LYS A 233 24.42 -25.96 -52.21
N LEU A 234 24.22 -27.00 -51.42
CA LEU A 234 25.29 -27.79 -50.81
C LEU A 234 26.09 -28.53 -51.89
N ASN A 235 25.45 -29.09 -52.92
CA ASN A 235 26.13 -29.70 -54.05
C ASN A 235 26.92 -28.68 -54.89
N GLU A 236 26.38 -27.48 -55.08
CA GLU A 236 27.08 -26.38 -55.77
C GLU A 236 28.32 -25.93 -54.98
N ILE A 237 28.20 -25.85 -53.65
CA ILE A 237 29.31 -25.54 -52.74
C ILE A 237 30.34 -26.66 -52.74
N ILE A 238 29.95 -27.94 -52.70
CA ILE A 238 30.87 -29.09 -52.76
C ILE A 238 31.67 -29.09 -54.06
N LEU A 239 31.03 -28.83 -55.21
CA LEU A 239 31.72 -28.71 -56.50
C LEU A 239 32.72 -27.54 -56.52
N SER A 240 32.35 -26.40 -55.93
CA SER A 240 33.26 -25.24 -55.81
C SER A 240 34.45 -25.53 -54.87
N LEU A 241 34.23 -26.27 -53.78
CA LEU A 241 35.25 -26.65 -52.81
C LEU A 241 36.23 -27.67 -53.39
N GLN A 242 35.75 -28.67 -54.13
CA GLN A 242 36.62 -29.65 -54.81
C GLN A 242 37.50 -28.99 -55.88
N THR A 243 36.97 -27.98 -56.58
CA THR A 243 37.73 -27.20 -57.56
C THR A 243 38.81 -26.36 -56.87
N SER A 244 38.46 -25.70 -55.76
CA SER A 244 39.38 -24.93 -54.92
C SER A 244 40.47 -25.79 -54.27
N GLU A 245 40.16 -27.02 -53.86
CA GLU A 245 41.10 -27.93 -53.23
C GLU A 245 42.16 -28.44 -54.22
N LYS A 246 41.75 -28.77 -55.45
CA LYS A 246 42.70 -29.06 -56.54
C LYS A 246 43.62 -27.88 -56.84
N THR A 247 43.09 -26.65 -56.81
CA THR A 247 43.91 -25.44 -57.01
C THR A 247 44.91 -25.22 -55.87
N ARG A 248 44.50 -25.43 -54.61
CA ARG A 248 45.40 -25.34 -53.44
C ARG A 248 46.48 -26.42 -53.44
N GLN A 249 46.14 -27.66 -53.81
CA GLN A 249 47.13 -28.74 -53.87
C GLN A 249 48.19 -28.46 -54.95
N ALA A 250 47.79 -27.98 -56.13
CA ALA A 250 48.72 -27.58 -57.18
C ALA A 250 49.64 -26.41 -56.74
N GLN A 251 49.12 -25.47 -55.95
CA GLN A 251 49.91 -24.36 -55.39
C GLN A 251 50.91 -24.85 -54.33
N ILE A 252 50.53 -25.79 -53.47
CA ILE A 252 51.40 -26.38 -52.43
C ILE A 252 52.51 -27.24 -53.07
N ASP A 253 52.17 -28.03 -54.09
CA ASP A 253 53.16 -28.85 -54.81
C ASP A 253 54.16 -27.96 -55.58
N GLY A 254 53.68 -26.85 -56.15
CA GLY A 254 54.53 -25.80 -56.74
C GLY A 254 55.46 -25.15 -55.71
N LEU A 255 54.95 -24.87 -54.50
CA LEU A 255 55.73 -24.31 -53.38
C LEU A 255 56.87 -25.23 -52.96
N ASN A 256 56.57 -26.52 -52.78
CA ASN A 256 57.54 -27.53 -52.39
C ASN A 256 58.61 -27.75 -53.47
N CYS A 257 58.25 -27.62 -54.75
CA CYS A 257 59.20 -27.69 -55.86
C CYS A 257 60.11 -26.45 -55.95
N ALA A 258 59.59 -25.25 -55.61
CA ALA A 258 60.38 -24.02 -55.59
C ALA A 258 61.35 -23.96 -54.40
N ILE A 259 60.91 -24.42 -53.21
CA ILE A 259 61.74 -24.48 -52.00
C ILE A 259 62.88 -25.50 -52.15
N SER A 260 62.65 -26.62 -52.82
CA SER A 260 63.69 -27.65 -53.03
C SER A 260 64.76 -27.28 -54.07
N ARG A 261 64.55 -26.26 -54.91
CA ARG A 261 65.52 -25.80 -55.92
C ARG A 261 66.43 -24.66 -55.45
N LEU A 262 66.25 -24.16 -54.23
CA LEU A 262 67.05 -23.08 -53.64
C LEU A 262 68.12 -23.63 -52.68
N GLU A 263 69.11 -24.33 -53.23
CA GLU A 263 70.39 -24.58 -52.57
C GLU A 263 71.23 -23.30 -52.62
N ILE A 264 71.60 -22.69 -51.48
CA ILE A 264 72.83 -21.90 -51.25
C ILE A 264 72.96 -21.56 -49.75
N SER A 265 74.22 -21.54 -49.28
CA SER A 265 74.73 -21.56 -47.89
C SER A 265 74.30 -20.41 -46.95
N SER A 266 74.48 -20.65 -45.64
CA SER A 266 73.91 -19.94 -44.48
C SER A 266 74.39 -18.50 -44.21
N ARG A 267 74.47 -17.61 -45.21
CA ARG A 267 74.78 -16.18 -44.98
C ARG A 267 73.77 -15.14 -45.49
N ASP A 268 72.66 -15.55 -46.11
CA ASP A 268 71.62 -14.62 -46.60
C ASP A 268 70.22 -14.93 -46.01
N HIS A 269 70.05 -14.87 -44.68
CA HIS A 269 68.76 -15.15 -44.01
C HIS A 269 67.69 -14.06 -44.27
N ASP A 270 68.09 -12.80 -44.36
CA ASP A 270 67.15 -11.68 -44.58
C ASP A 270 66.55 -11.70 -45.99
N ARG A 271 67.33 -12.10 -47.00
CA ARG A 271 66.84 -12.32 -48.36
C ARG A 271 65.82 -13.45 -48.46
N LYS A 272 65.89 -14.44 -47.55
CA LYS A 272 64.97 -15.57 -47.47
C LYS A 272 63.63 -15.16 -46.85
N LEU A 273 63.64 -14.25 -45.88
CA LEU A 273 62.43 -13.67 -45.29
C LEU A 273 61.75 -12.67 -46.23
N ASP A 274 62.50 -11.84 -46.95
CA ASP A 274 61.94 -10.88 -47.92
C ASP A 274 61.28 -11.56 -49.12
N LEU A 275 61.86 -12.65 -49.65
CA LEU A 275 61.25 -13.45 -50.73
C LEU A 275 60.01 -14.23 -50.28
N ILE A 276 59.97 -14.65 -49.00
CA ILE A 276 58.80 -15.35 -48.42
C ILE A 276 57.68 -14.36 -48.08
N MET A 277 58.00 -13.14 -47.61
CA MET A 277 57.01 -12.08 -47.38
C MET A 277 56.45 -11.52 -48.71
N GLN A 278 57.29 -11.31 -49.73
CA GLN A 278 56.80 -10.93 -51.07
C GLN A 278 55.87 -11.98 -51.71
N TRP A 279 56.06 -13.25 -51.39
CA TRP A 279 55.23 -14.35 -51.93
C TRP A 279 53.93 -14.57 -51.13
N LEU A 280 53.95 -14.31 -49.82
CA LEU A 280 52.76 -14.32 -48.95
C LEU A 280 51.85 -13.10 -49.19
N GLU A 281 52.41 -11.93 -49.49
CA GLU A 281 51.64 -10.74 -49.88
C GLU A 281 50.98 -10.88 -51.27
N ALA A 282 51.57 -11.69 -52.16
CA ALA A 282 50.97 -12.01 -53.46
C ALA A 282 49.83 -13.07 -53.39
N SER A 283 49.62 -13.74 -52.26
CA SER A 283 48.73 -14.92 -52.14
C SER A 283 47.51 -14.76 -51.22
N GLY A 284 47.33 -13.60 -50.56
CA GLY A 284 46.02 -13.09 -50.11
C GLY A 284 45.12 -13.92 -49.17
N LEU A 285 45.63 -14.81 -48.29
CA LEU A 285 44.79 -15.61 -47.38
C LEU A 285 45.34 -15.70 -45.94
N THR A 286 44.55 -15.31 -44.93
CA THR A 286 44.88 -15.36 -43.49
C THR A 286 44.25 -16.56 -42.76
N ILE A 287 44.90 -17.00 -41.68
CA ILE A 287 44.73 -18.26 -40.91
C ILE A 287 43.31 -18.51 -40.30
N ASN A 288 42.44 -17.51 -40.19
CA ASN A 288 41.14 -17.66 -39.52
C ASN A 288 40.08 -18.47 -40.30
N ASP A 289 40.23 -18.68 -41.61
CA ASP A 289 39.24 -19.41 -42.42
C ASP A 289 39.36 -20.94 -42.37
N LEU A 290 40.44 -21.48 -41.80
CA LEU A 290 40.69 -22.92 -41.74
C LEU A 290 40.11 -23.61 -40.49
N LEU A 291 39.93 -22.87 -39.39
CA LEU A 291 39.44 -23.46 -38.13
C LEU A 291 37.93 -23.69 -38.12
N THR A 292 37.15 -22.89 -38.85
CA THR A 292 35.69 -22.97 -38.87
C THR A 292 35.12 -24.15 -39.67
N LYS A 293 35.92 -24.80 -40.51
CA LYS A 293 35.44 -25.89 -41.39
C LYS A 293 35.66 -27.30 -40.85
N ILE A 294 36.50 -27.47 -39.82
CA ILE A 294 36.79 -28.79 -39.23
C ILE A 294 35.71 -29.21 -38.23
N GLU A 295 35.08 -28.26 -37.52
CA GLU A 295 34.04 -28.55 -36.52
C GLU A 295 32.72 -29.05 -37.15
N THR A 296 32.43 -28.68 -38.39
CA THR A 296 31.18 -29.05 -39.08
C THR A 296 31.15 -30.48 -39.63
N PHE A 297 32.30 -31.14 -39.76
CA PHE A 297 32.40 -32.47 -40.39
C PHE A 297 32.13 -33.63 -39.42
N HIS A 298 32.41 -33.45 -38.13
CA HIS A 298 32.30 -34.51 -37.13
C HIS A 298 30.87 -34.79 -36.64
N SER A 299 29.92 -33.85 -36.82
CA SER A 299 28.56 -33.97 -36.27
C SER A 299 27.59 -34.78 -37.14
N ILE A 300 27.92 -35.00 -38.41
CA ILE A 300 26.97 -35.58 -39.39
C ILE A 300 27.03 -37.12 -39.41
N GLN A 301 28.15 -37.72 -39.02
CA GLN A 301 28.40 -39.16 -39.19
C GLN A 301 27.81 -40.06 -38.08
N THR A 302 27.39 -39.49 -36.94
CA THR A 302 26.93 -40.24 -35.76
C THR A 302 25.43 -40.58 -35.73
N SER A 303 24.60 -40.08 -36.67
CA SER A 303 23.13 -40.20 -36.56
C SER A 303 22.50 -41.38 -37.31
N SER A 304 23.22 -42.09 -38.20
CA SER A 304 22.59 -43.00 -39.16
C SER A 304 22.58 -44.49 -38.78
N GLN A 305 23.01 -44.88 -37.58
CA GLN A 305 22.92 -46.27 -37.10
C GLN A 305 22.60 -46.28 -35.60
N LEU A 306 21.35 -46.58 -35.20
CA LEU A 306 20.97 -47.22 -33.93
C LEU A 306 19.45 -47.52 -33.85
N ASP A 307 19.14 -48.58 -33.11
CA ASP A 307 18.06 -49.57 -33.20
C ASP A 307 16.61 -49.10 -32.94
N THR A 308 15.63 -49.69 -33.64
CA THR A 308 14.17 -49.44 -33.44
C THR A 308 13.65 -49.84 -32.06
N ASN A 309 14.35 -50.71 -31.33
CA ASN A 309 14.01 -51.06 -29.94
C ASN A 309 14.33 -49.95 -28.95
N GLN A 310 15.36 -49.12 -29.19
CA GLN A 310 15.59 -47.91 -28.41
C GLN A 310 14.45 -46.89 -28.61
N LYS A 311 13.82 -46.85 -29.80
CA LYS A 311 12.71 -45.92 -30.09
C LYS A 311 11.43 -46.23 -29.31
N LEU A 312 11.14 -47.50 -29.02
CA LEU A 312 9.94 -47.88 -28.27
C LEU A 312 10.11 -47.68 -26.76
N SER A 313 11.27 -48.04 -26.21
CA SER A 313 11.62 -47.74 -24.81
C SER A 313 11.75 -46.24 -24.54
N SER A 314 12.25 -45.46 -25.52
CA SER A 314 12.28 -43.99 -25.41
C SER A 314 10.89 -43.35 -25.56
N LEU A 315 9.96 -43.94 -26.31
CA LEU A 315 8.56 -43.51 -26.35
C LEU A 315 7.87 -43.69 -24.98
N GLN A 316 8.01 -44.86 -24.35
CA GLN A 316 7.46 -45.09 -23.00
C GLN A 316 8.13 -44.21 -21.94
N LEU A 317 9.45 -44.00 -22.04
CA LEU A 317 10.16 -43.03 -21.19
C LEU A 317 9.62 -41.61 -21.40
N SER A 318 9.37 -41.20 -22.64
CA SER A 318 8.83 -39.88 -22.96
C SER A 318 7.42 -39.67 -22.40
N GLN A 319 6.58 -40.71 -22.39
CA GLN A 319 5.25 -40.68 -21.78
C GLN A 319 5.32 -40.53 -20.25
N ALA A 320 6.18 -41.31 -19.59
CA ALA A 320 6.42 -41.15 -18.15
C ALA A 320 6.96 -39.75 -17.81
N LEU A 321 7.94 -39.24 -18.57
CA LEU A 321 8.53 -37.91 -18.40
C LEU A 321 7.50 -36.77 -18.66
N ALA A 322 6.50 -36.99 -19.51
CA ALA A 322 5.42 -36.02 -19.76
C ALA A 322 4.49 -35.84 -18.55
N THR A 323 4.29 -36.88 -17.74
CA THR A 323 3.56 -36.77 -16.46
C THR A 323 4.31 -35.90 -15.44
N PHE A 324 5.65 -35.93 -15.46
CA PHE A 324 6.48 -35.09 -14.58
C PHE A 324 6.57 -33.62 -15.02
N SER A 325 6.56 -33.35 -16.34
CA SER A 325 6.84 -32.01 -16.89
C SER A 325 5.74 -30.97 -16.65
N GLN A 326 4.52 -31.37 -16.26
CA GLN A 326 3.46 -30.43 -15.89
C GLN A 326 3.69 -29.74 -14.53
N SER A 327 4.62 -30.25 -13.70
CA SER A 327 4.84 -29.76 -12.33
C SER A 327 6.26 -29.27 -12.01
N LEU A 328 7.27 -29.65 -12.80
CA LEU A 328 8.70 -29.41 -12.51
C LEU A 328 9.39 -28.66 -13.66
N GLU A 329 10.25 -27.70 -13.33
CA GLU A 329 11.01 -26.90 -14.30
C GLU A 329 12.17 -27.69 -14.92
N ASP A 330 12.43 -27.48 -16.22
CA ASP A 330 13.50 -28.18 -16.96
C ASP A 330 14.90 -27.92 -16.36
N PRO A 331 15.62 -28.96 -15.87
CA PRO A 331 16.94 -28.83 -15.25
C PRO A 331 18.00 -28.19 -16.15
N LYS A 332 17.94 -28.43 -17.47
CA LYS A 332 18.90 -27.87 -18.44
C LYS A 332 18.67 -26.37 -18.64
N SER A 333 17.43 -25.94 -18.69
CA SER A 333 17.05 -24.52 -18.76
C SER A 333 17.48 -23.76 -17.50
N LEU A 334 17.28 -24.35 -16.31
CA LEU A 334 17.74 -23.79 -15.05
C LEU A 334 19.27 -23.66 -14.99
N TYR A 335 19.99 -24.68 -15.41
CA TYR A 335 21.46 -24.62 -15.50
C TYR A 335 21.92 -23.51 -16.44
N LYS A 336 21.34 -23.39 -17.65
CA LYS A 336 21.67 -22.31 -18.60
C LYS A 336 21.40 -20.93 -18.03
N HIS A 337 20.30 -20.77 -17.27
CA HIS A 337 19.97 -19.51 -16.60
C HIS A 337 21.03 -19.14 -15.56
N HIS A 338 21.40 -20.06 -14.68
CA HIS A 338 22.43 -19.81 -13.66
C HIS A 338 23.83 -19.61 -14.26
N LEU A 339 24.16 -20.34 -15.33
CA LEU A 339 25.39 -20.13 -16.10
C LEU A 339 25.44 -18.73 -16.73
N PHE A 340 24.32 -18.25 -17.27
CA PHE A 340 24.21 -16.88 -17.78
C PHE A 340 24.42 -15.84 -16.66
N LEU A 341 23.76 -16.00 -15.50
CA LEU A 341 23.94 -15.11 -14.36
C LEU A 341 25.39 -15.08 -13.86
N ARG A 342 26.03 -16.25 -13.76
CA ARG A 342 27.44 -16.40 -13.40
C ARG A 342 28.36 -15.68 -14.39
N ASN A 343 28.16 -15.88 -15.70
CA ASN A 343 28.95 -15.20 -16.74
C ASN A 343 28.75 -13.68 -16.73
N ARG A 344 27.53 -13.20 -16.46
CA ARG A 344 27.23 -11.76 -16.32
C ARG A 344 27.88 -11.15 -15.09
N ARG A 345 27.97 -11.90 -13.98
CA ARG A 345 28.70 -11.47 -12.77
C ARG A 345 30.21 -11.41 -13.00
N ALA A 346 30.75 -12.34 -13.80
CA ALA A 346 32.16 -12.37 -14.16
C ALA A 346 32.56 -11.22 -15.10
N SER A 347 31.73 -10.82 -16.06
CA SER A 347 32.04 -9.76 -17.02
C SER A 347 32.01 -8.33 -16.42
N GLY A 348 31.37 -8.14 -15.27
CA GLY A 348 31.30 -6.85 -14.57
C GLY A 348 32.46 -6.58 -13.60
N ARG A 349 33.36 -7.54 -13.35
CA ARG A 349 34.54 -7.38 -12.48
C ARG A 349 35.80 -7.41 -13.33
N GLY A 350 36.30 -6.24 -13.72
CA GLY A 350 37.73 -6.12 -14.05
C GLY A 350 38.53 -6.55 -12.83
N VAL A 351 39.50 -7.44 -13.03
CA VAL A 351 40.25 -8.24 -12.02
C VAL A 351 39.61 -9.62 -11.78
N ALA A 352 40.28 -10.63 -12.32
CA ALA A 352 40.16 -12.01 -11.88
C ALA A 352 40.32 -12.08 -10.36
N VAL A 353 39.22 -12.28 -9.64
CA VAL A 353 39.33 -12.76 -8.26
C VAL A 353 39.92 -14.16 -8.39
N SER A 354 41.16 -14.28 -7.93
CA SER A 354 41.92 -15.51 -7.84
C SER A 354 41.03 -16.67 -7.41
N THR A 355 41.23 -17.82 -8.03
CA THR A 355 40.87 -19.15 -7.53
C THR A 355 40.79 -19.12 -6.00
N ASN A 356 39.55 -19.10 -5.49
CA ASN A 356 39.22 -19.12 -4.08
C ASN A 356 40.15 -20.13 -3.36
N GLU A 357 40.87 -19.76 -2.29
CA GLU A 357 41.70 -20.71 -1.50
C GLU A 357 40.91 -21.97 -1.09
N PHE A 358 39.58 -21.84 -1.05
CA PHE A 358 38.61 -22.92 -0.90
C PHE A 358 38.87 -24.14 -1.83
N TRP A 359 39.28 -23.95 -3.08
CA TRP A 359 39.59 -25.04 -4.02
C TRP A 359 40.76 -25.92 -3.55
N LEU A 360 41.67 -25.35 -2.75
CA LEU A 360 42.85 -26.03 -2.21
C LEU A 360 42.60 -26.59 -0.80
N SER A 361 41.35 -26.54 -0.31
CA SER A 361 41.01 -27.09 1.00
C SER A 361 41.38 -28.58 1.07
N PRO A 362 42.20 -28.99 2.06
CA PRO A 362 42.54 -30.40 2.26
C PRO A 362 41.31 -31.29 2.45
N LYS A 363 40.21 -30.72 2.95
CA LYS A 363 38.93 -31.42 3.11
C LYS A 363 38.27 -31.72 1.77
N LEU A 364 38.32 -30.77 0.82
CA LEU A 364 37.75 -30.94 -0.51
C LEU A 364 38.60 -31.93 -1.32
N ALA A 365 39.93 -31.82 -1.24
CA ALA A 365 40.86 -32.75 -1.85
C ALA A 365 40.66 -34.18 -1.33
N LYS A 366 40.51 -34.36 -0.01
CA LYS A 366 40.22 -35.64 0.63
C LYS A 366 38.86 -36.22 0.20
N TRP A 367 37.84 -35.37 0.05
CA TRP A 367 36.53 -35.78 -0.46
C TRP A 367 36.62 -36.25 -1.92
N SER A 368 37.29 -35.49 -2.80
CA SER A 368 37.44 -35.87 -4.22
C SER A 368 38.26 -37.15 -4.43
N SER A 369 39.17 -37.49 -3.51
CA SER A 369 40.00 -38.69 -3.58
C SER A 369 39.39 -39.93 -2.92
N CYS A 370 38.14 -39.86 -2.42
CA CYS A 370 37.53 -40.94 -1.66
C CYS A 370 37.03 -42.07 -2.59
N PRO A 371 37.43 -43.34 -2.38
CA PRO A 371 37.06 -44.47 -3.27
C PRO A 371 35.63 -45.01 -3.04
N HIS A 372 34.89 -44.43 -2.10
CA HIS A 372 33.51 -44.80 -1.75
C HIS A 372 32.60 -43.57 -1.83
N SER A 373 31.29 -43.77 -1.92
CA SER A 373 30.29 -42.69 -1.90
C SER A 373 30.53 -41.75 -0.73
N SER A 374 30.73 -40.47 -1.01
CA SER A 374 31.09 -39.46 -0.02
C SER A 374 30.30 -38.18 -0.20
N LEU A 375 29.91 -37.55 0.92
CA LEU A 375 29.10 -36.32 0.94
C LEU A 375 29.93 -35.15 1.45
N THR A 376 29.84 -34.00 0.77
CA THR A 376 30.37 -32.72 1.25
C THR A 376 29.26 -31.69 1.29
N ILE A 377 29.17 -30.96 2.41
CA ILE A 377 28.25 -29.84 2.59
C ILE A 377 29.06 -28.55 2.66
N ILE A 378 28.77 -27.60 1.78
CA ILE A 378 29.45 -26.30 1.71
C ILE A 378 28.51 -25.26 2.31
N ARG A 379 28.92 -24.68 3.44
CA ARG A 379 28.16 -23.62 4.13
C ARG A 379 28.90 -22.30 4.03
N GLY A 380 28.18 -21.24 3.62
CA GLY A 380 28.70 -19.88 3.61
C GLY A 380 27.77 -18.88 4.26
N SER A 381 28.26 -17.65 4.42
CA SER A 381 27.45 -16.51 4.84
C SER A 381 26.65 -15.94 3.66
N PHE A 382 25.71 -15.04 3.95
CA PHE A 382 24.93 -14.35 2.91
C PHE A 382 25.81 -13.63 1.87
N THR A 383 26.96 -13.09 2.29
CA THR A 383 27.91 -12.40 1.40
C THR A 383 28.60 -13.35 0.41
N THR A 384 28.74 -14.64 0.75
CA THR A 384 29.36 -15.65 -0.11
C THR A 384 28.35 -16.46 -0.93
N ARG A 385 27.04 -16.19 -0.81
CA ARG A 385 25.97 -16.98 -1.45
C ARG A 385 26.15 -17.12 -2.96
N TRP A 386 26.54 -16.02 -3.62
CA TRP A 386 26.73 -15.99 -5.07
C TRP A 386 27.98 -16.76 -5.49
N ALA A 387 29.06 -16.67 -4.70
CA ALA A 387 30.28 -17.44 -4.96
C ALA A 387 30.05 -18.94 -4.79
N ILE A 388 29.19 -19.37 -3.85
CA ILE A 388 28.82 -20.77 -3.66
C ILE A 388 27.94 -21.27 -4.81
N GLN A 389 26.98 -20.46 -5.27
CA GLN A 389 26.20 -20.80 -6.45
C GLN A 389 27.07 -20.88 -7.70
N ASP A 390 27.96 -19.90 -7.92
CA ASP A 390 28.90 -19.93 -9.04
C ASP A 390 29.83 -21.16 -8.96
N PHE A 391 30.28 -21.54 -7.76
CA PHE A 391 31.02 -22.78 -7.53
C PHE A 391 30.22 -24.04 -7.92
N ALA A 392 28.93 -24.12 -7.54
CA ALA A 392 28.09 -25.25 -7.91
C ALA A 392 27.95 -25.36 -9.45
N ILE A 393 27.81 -24.23 -10.14
CA ILE A 393 27.79 -24.18 -11.61
C ILE A 393 29.13 -24.60 -12.21
N ASP A 394 30.25 -24.13 -11.67
CA ASP A 394 31.59 -24.51 -12.12
C ASP A 394 31.84 -26.02 -11.94
N VAL A 395 31.36 -26.63 -10.85
CA VAL A 395 31.43 -28.08 -10.63
C VAL A 395 30.55 -28.83 -11.65
N ILE A 396 29.29 -28.41 -11.87
CA ILE A 396 28.43 -29.02 -12.89
C ILE A 396 29.11 -28.94 -14.26
N GLN A 397 29.70 -27.79 -14.59
CA GLN A 397 30.41 -27.58 -15.86
C GLN A 397 31.62 -28.51 -15.98
N ALA A 398 32.46 -28.62 -14.94
CA ALA A 398 33.64 -29.48 -14.95
C ALA A 398 33.30 -30.97 -15.03
N VAL A 399 32.29 -31.43 -14.28
CA VAL A 399 31.85 -32.84 -14.30
C VAL A 399 31.26 -33.20 -15.67
N ASN A 400 30.46 -32.31 -16.26
CA ASN A 400 29.93 -32.50 -17.62
C ASN A 400 31.05 -32.51 -18.67
N MET A 401 32.11 -31.69 -18.53
CA MET A 401 33.28 -31.72 -19.41
C MET A 401 34.06 -33.04 -19.33
N MET A 402 34.05 -33.70 -18.18
CA MET A 402 34.68 -35.01 -17.98
C MET A 402 33.79 -36.19 -18.41
N ASN A 403 32.59 -35.91 -18.95
CA ASN A 403 31.63 -36.91 -19.40
C ASN A 403 31.15 -37.87 -18.29
N ILE A 404 31.15 -37.41 -17.04
CA ILE A 404 30.66 -38.15 -15.87
C ILE A 404 29.19 -37.76 -15.64
N PRO A 405 28.26 -38.70 -15.38
CA PRO A 405 26.87 -38.36 -15.10
C PRO A 405 26.71 -37.45 -13.86
N ALA A 406 26.02 -36.33 -14.05
CA ALA A 406 25.70 -35.38 -12.98
C ALA A 406 24.20 -35.10 -12.92
N ILE A 407 23.67 -35.03 -11.70
CA ILE A 407 22.28 -34.67 -11.41
C ILE A 407 22.31 -33.45 -10.49
N TRP A 408 21.48 -32.43 -10.74
CA TRP A 408 21.51 -31.20 -9.96
C TRP A 408 20.15 -30.61 -9.62
N VAL A 409 20.08 -29.86 -8.53
CA VAL A 409 18.90 -29.07 -8.13
C VAL A 409 19.34 -27.64 -7.86
N LEU A 410 18.81 -26.71 -8.65
CA LEU A 410 19.14 -25.29 -8.61
C LEU A 410 17.85 -24.46 -8.41
N GLY A 411 17.95 -23.28 -7.80
CA GLY A 411 16.76 -22.45 -7.52
C GLY A 411 16.09 -21.86 -8.77
N SER A 412 14.76 -21.82 -8.78
CA SER A 412 13.95 -21.21 -9.85
C SER A 412 14.11 -19.69 -9.89
N ALA A 413 14.13 -19.12 -11.10
CA ALA A 413 14.23 -17.69 -11.35
C ALA A 413 12.90 -17.01 -11.74
N THR A 414 11.84 -17.79 -11.97
CA THR A 414 10.61 -17.31 -12.64
C THR A 414 9.37 -17.28 -11.75
N LYS A 415 9.45 -17.65 -10.46
CA LYS A 415 8.29 -17.56 -9.56
C LYS A 415 8.26 -16.24 -8.79
N THR A 416 7.27 -15.41 -9.14
CA THR A 416 6.84 -14.18 -8.45
C THR A 416 6.09 -14.44 -7.13
N SER A 417 6.01 -15.69 -6.67
CA SER A 417 5.48 -16.06 -5.36
C SER A 417 6.61 -16.61 -4.46
N PRO A 418 6.83 -16.06 -3.25
CA PRO A 418 7.89 -16.50 -2.33
C PRO A 418 7.74 -17.92 -1.74
N ASN A 419 6.72 -18.69 -2.12
CA ASN A 419 6.25 -19.87 -1.37
C ASN A 419 6.39 -21.23 -2.08
N ALA A 420 7.25 -21.35 -3.10
CA ALA A 420 7.48 -22.64 -3.76
C ALA A 420 8.83 -23.25 -3.36
N MET A 421 9.09 -23.43 -2.07
CA MET A 421 10.17 -24.32 -1.63
C MET A 421 9.77 -25.77 -1.89
N LEU A 422 10.68 -26.59 -2.44
CA LEU A 422 10.41 -28.00 -2.73
C LEU A 422 10.26 -28.78 -1.42
N SER A 423 9.22 -29.62 -1.31
CA SER A 423 9.17 -30.61 -0.23
C SER A 423 10.26 -31.67 -0.43
N PRO A 424 10.69 -32.41 0.61
CA PRO A 424 11.63 -33.52 0.46
C PRO A 424 11.16 -34.59 -0.54
N ALA A 425 9.85 -34.81 -0.67
CA ALA A 425 9.29 -35.73 -1.65
C ALA A 425 9.42 -35.19 -3.09
N ASP A 426 9.18 -33.89 -3.29
CA ASP A 426 9.34 -33.24 -4.60
C ASP A 426 10.81 -33.20 -5.03
N LEU A 427 11.73 -33.03 -4.08
CA LEU A 427 13.17 -33.07 -4.32
C LEU A 427 13.59 -34.45 -4.84
N VAL A 428 13.21 -35.53 -4.15
CA VAL A 428 13.56 -36.89 -4.57
C VAL A 428 12.90 -37.22 -5.90
N ARG A 429 11.64 -36.80 -6.12
CA ARG A 429 10.95 -36.93 -7.41
C ARG A 429 11.71 -36.22 -8.54
N TYR A 430 12.24 -35.04 -8.30
CA TYR A 430 13.03 -34.27 -9.27
C TYR A 430 14.40 -34.90 -9.58
N LEU A 431 15.05 -35.46 -8.56
CA LEU A 431 16.30 -36.23 -8.73
C LEU A 431 16.05 -37.52 -9.54
N THR A 432 14.96 -38.24 -9.25
CA THR A 432 14.53 -39.43 -10.00
C THR A 432 14.23 -39.11 -11.46
N TYR A 433 13.55 -38.00 -11.72
CA TYR A 433 13.28 -37.52 -13.08
C TYR A 433 14.56 -37.31 -13.88
N GLN A 434 15.57 -36.65 -13.29
CA GLN A 434 16.86 -36.43 -13.96
C GLN A 434 17.67 -37.72 -14.11
N ALA A 435 17.66 -38.59 -13.11
CA ALA A 435 18.33 -39.87 -13.19
C ALA A 435 17.83 -40.65 -14.41
N LEU A 436 16.51 -40.76 -14.60
CA LEU A 436 15.89 -41.46 -15.74
C LEU A 436 16.25 -40.89 -17.13
N GLN A 437 16.79 -39.66 -17.21
CA GLN A 437 17.23 -39.04 -18.46
C GLN A 437 18.68 -39.34 -18.83
N ILE A 438 19.46 -39.99 -17.96
CA ILE A 438 20.85 -40.36 -18.26
C ILE A 438 20.84 -41.54 -19.24
N GLU A 439 21.56 -41.39 -20.35
CA GLU A 439 21.64 -42.40 -21.40
C GLU A 439 22.21 -43.73 -20.88
N GLY A 440 21.57 -44.85 -21.25
CA GLY A 440 22.04 -46.20 -20.91
C GLY A 440 21.41 -46.87 -19.69
N ILE A 441 20.59 -46.17 -18.89
CA ILE A 441 19.89 -46.72 -17.70
C ILE A 441 18.79 -47.74 -18.04
N VAL A 442 18.28 -47.66 -19.26
CA VAL A 442 17.16 -48.44 -19.75
C VAL A 442 17.66 -49.25 -20.93
N THR A 443 17.93 -50.53 -20.72
CA THR A 443 18.45 -51.41 -21.76
C THR A 443 17.39 -52.35 -22.33
N THR A 444 16.25 -52.53 -21.65
CA THR A 444 15.18 -53.44 -22.10
C THR A 444 13.76 -52.91 -21.86
N GLU A 445 12.83 -53.24 -22.76
CA GLU A 445 11.40 -52.89 -22.69
C GLU A 445 10.70 -53.38 -21.41
N LYS A 446 11.11 -54.57 -20.93
CA LYS A 446 10.56 -55.19 -19.73
C LYS A 446 10.92 -54.43 -18.45
N GLN A 447 12.13 -53.86 -18.39
CA GLN A 447 12.55 -52.99 -17.29
C GLN A 447 11.78 -51.66 -17.29
N MET A 448 11.48 -51.08 -18.47
CA MET A 448 10.67 -49.85 -18.56
C MET A 448 9.24 -50.03 -18.13
N SER A 449 8.60 -51.12 -18.56
CA SER A 449 7.20 -51.37 -18.24
C SER A 449 7.02 -51.58 -16.73
N LEU A 450 7.96 -52.28 -16.09
CA LEU A 450 7.97 -52.45 -14.63
C LEU A 450 8.18 -51.12 -13.90
N ARG A 451 9.17 -50.32 -14.31
CA ARG A 451 9.47 -49.02 -13.70
C ARG A 451 8.33 -48.01 -13.91
N HIS A 452 7.64 -48.04 -15.05
CA HIS A 452 6.48 -47.19 -15.31
C HIS A 452 5.35 -47.47 -14.32
N SER A 453 5.02 -48.75 -14.09
CA SER A 453 4.02 -49.16 -13.08
C SER A 453 4.40 -48.70 -11.67
N GLN A 454 5.67 -48.85 -11.31
CA GLN A 454 6.17 -48.44 -9.99
C GLN A 454 6.18 -46.91 -9.79
N LEU A 455 6.43 -46.15 -10.87
CA LEU A 455 6.36 -44.68 -10.86
C LEU A 455 4.93 -44.15 -10.67
N GLU A 456 3.92 -44.87 -11.16
CA GLU A 456 2.50 -44.52 -10.94
C GLU A 456 2.00 -44.86 -9.54
N GLU A 457 2.58 -45.87 -8.88
CA GLU A 457 2.18 -46.32 -7.55
C GLU A 457 2.82 -45.53 -6.39
N ALA A 458 3.97 -44.86 -6.62
CA ALA A 458 4.70 -44.14 -5.59
C ALA A 458 4.00 -42.85 -5.11
N LYS A 459 3.66 -42.78 -3.82
CA LYS A 459 2.92 -41.64 -3.22
C LYS A 459 3.65 -40.97 -2.06
N THR A 460 4.52 -41.68 -1.35
CA THR A 460 5.24 -41.16 -0.18
C THR A 460 6.73 -40.90 -0.46
N SER A 461 7.39 -40.08 0.37
CA SER A 461 8.83 -39.80 0.23
C SER A 461 9.70 -41.05 0.33
N GLN A 462 9.29 -42.06 1.10
CA GLN A 462 9.98 -43.34 1.20
C GLN A 462 9.85 -44.18 -0.08
N ASP A 463 8.67 -44.18 -0.71
CA ASP A 463 8.46 -44.87 -1.99
C ASP A 463 9.36 -44.25 -3.08
N TRP A 464 9.40 -42.91 -3.15
CA TRP A 464 10.26 -42.19 -4.08
C TRP A 464 11.75 -42.44 -3.83
N LEU A 465 12.18 -42.53 -2.56
CA LEU A 465 13.56 -42.88 -2.19
C LEU A 465 13.92 -44.32 -2.57
N ALA A 466 13.00 -45.27 -2.39
CA ALA A 466 13.22 -46.66 -2.78
C ALA A 466 13.38 -46.79 -4.30
N LEU A 467 12.56 -46.07 -5.08
CA LEU A 467 12.69 -46.02 -6.54
C LEU A 467 13.96 -45.35 -7.00
N PHE A 468 14.31 -44.21 -6.40
CA PHE A 468 15.56 -43.53 -6.70
C PHE A 468 16.77 -44.44 -6.47
N LYS A 469 16.77 -45.19 -5.36
CA LYS A 469 17.83 -46.16 -5.04
C LYS A 469 17.97 -47.24 -6.12
N LEU A 470 16.87 -47.85 -6.57
CA LEU A 470 16.88 -48.87 -7.61
C LEU A 470 17.47 -48.33 -8.93
N ILE A 471 17.05 -47.13 -9.34
CA ILE A 471 17.55 -46.48 -10.57
C ILE A 471 19.05 -46.19 -10.47
N MET A 472 19.53 -45.78 -9.29
CA MET A 472 20.94 -45.50 -9.05
C MET A 472 21.81 -46.77 -9.02
N GLU A 473 21.28 -47.91 -8.58
CA GLU A 473 21.99 -49.21 -8.63
C GLU A 473 22.25 -49.67 -10.08
N ASP A 474 21.32 -49.37 -10.99
CA ASP A 474 21.42 -49.74 -12.41
C ASP A 474 22.40 -48.87 -13.21
N LEU A 475 22.85 -47.74 -12.67
CA LEU A 475 23.79 -46.82 -13.33
C LEU A 475 25.25 -47.33 -13.36
N GLY A 476 25.61 -48.25 -12.47
CA GLY A 476 26.89 -48.99 -12.52
C GLY A 476 28.20 -48.18 -12.49
N GLY A 477 28.17 -46.88 -12.21
CA GLY A 477 29.32 -45.97 -12.31
C GLY A 477 29.30 -44.79 -11.33
N GLN A 478 30.29 -43.89 -11.42
CA GLN A 478 30.39 -42.71 -10.57
C GLN A 478 29.37 -41.64 -11.01
N VAL A 479 28.54 -41.16 -10.07
CA VAL A 479 27.53 -40.12 -10.31
C VAL A 479 27.69 -39.00 -9.30
N TYR A 480 27.66 -37.75 -9.75
CA TYR A 480 27.68 -36.57 -8.88
C TYR A 480 26.29 -36.00 -8.69
N ILE A 481 25.89 -35.77 -7.43
CA ILE A 481 24.60 -35.15 -7.07
C ILE A 481 24.88 -33.81 -6.41
N ILE A 482 24.33 -32.72 -6.97
CA ILE A 482 24.59 -31.35 -6.55
C ILE A 482 23.26 -30.68 -6.17
N ILE A 483 23.09 -30.31 -4.91
CA ILE A 483 21.81 -29.78 -4.40
C ILE A 483 22.02 -28.41 -3.77
N ASP A 484 21.36 -27.38 -4.30
CA ASP A 484 21.23 -26.09 -3.62
C ASP A 484 20.17 -26.20 -2.51
N LEU A 485 20.62 -26.36 -1.26
CA LEU A 485 19.73 -26.51 -0.10
C LEU A 485 18.84 -25.28 0.16
N ALA A 486 19.13 -24.11 -0.43
CA ALA A 486 18.23 -22.96 -0.35
C ALA A 486 16.89 -23.18 -1.08
N THR A 487 16.77 -24.26 -1.86
CA THR A 487 15.56 -24.62 -2.61
C THR A 487 14.60 -25.54 -1.85
N VAL A 488 14.99 -26.05 -0.68
CA VAL A 488 14.25 -27.03 0.13
C VAL A 488 13.78 -26.39 1.44
N SER A 489 12.49 -26.46 1.77
CA SER A 489 11.97 -25.89 3.04
C SER A 489 12.39 -26.76 4.22
N SER A 490 12.87 -26.15 5.31
CA SER A 490 13.08 -26.84 6.58
C SER A 490 11.86 -26.84 7.50
N ASP A 491 10.79 -26.10 7.16
CA ASP A 491 9.68 -25.82 8.07
C ASP A 491 8.31 -26.19 7.46
N PRO A 492 7.62 -27.23 7.98
CA PRO A 492 6.30 -27.64 7.53
C PRO A 492 5.17 -26.63 7.84
N GLU A 493 5.31 -25.79 8.87
CA GLU A 493 4.26 -24.86 9.30
C GLU A 493 4.11 -23.66 8.35
N ALA A 494 5.21 -23.19 7.77
CA ALA A 494 5.23 -22.09 6.80
C ALA A 494 4.42 -22.37 5.52
N LEU A 495 4.26 -23.64 5.14
CA LEU A 495 3.45 -24.06 3.99
C LEU A 495 1.94 -24.03 4.28
N ALA A 496 1.53 -24.24 5.53
CA ALA A 496 0.12 -24.26 5.93
C ALA A 496 -0.48 -22.85 6.15
N GLU A 497 0.37 -21.83 6.38
CA GLU A 497 -0.07 -20.44 6.54
C GLU A 497 -0.24 -19.70 5.21
N ALA A 498 0.49 -20.10 4.16
CA ALA A 498 0.38 -19.56 2.81
C ALA A 498 -1.01 -19.75 2.18
N ASP A 499 -1.69 -20.85 2.50
CA ASP A 499 -3.02 -21.19 1.95
C ASP A 499 -4.17 -20.42 2.62
N ARG A 500 -3.94 -19.68 3.71
CA ARG A 500 -4.98 -18.98 4.47
C ARG A 500 -5.18 -17.51 4.11
N GLY A 501 -4.57 -17.00 3.05
CA GLY A 501 -4.78 -15.62 2.58
C GLY A 501 -4.45 -14.52 3.61
N SER A 502 -3.70 -14.87 4.66
CA SER A 502 -3.14 -13.91 5.61
C SER A 502 -1.97 -13.23 4.92
N TYR A 503 -2.00 -11.89 4.83
CA TYR A 503 -0.81 -11.11 4.49
C TYR A 503 0.24 -11.35 5.58
N SER A 504 1.10 -12.34 5.42
CA SER A 504 2.27 -12.46 6.30
C SER A 504 3.11 -11.20 6.09
N SER A 505 3.28 -10.42 7.15
CA SER A 505 4.29 -9.37 7.15
C SER A 505 5.61 -10.06 6.88
N SER A 506 6.23 -9.75 5.75
CA SER A 506 7.58 -10.24 5.43
C SER A 506 8.55 -9.59 6.42
N THR A 507 8.79 -10.27 7.52
CA THR A 507 9.73 -9.88 8.57
C THR A 507 11.06 -10.56 8.34
N TRP A 508 12.14 -9.80 8.26
CA TRP A 508 13.50 -10.30 8.12
C TRP A 508 14.31 -9.98 9.37
N SER A 509 14.93 -11.00 9.97
CA SER A 509 15.89 -10.78 11.06
C SER A 509 17.19 -10.17 10.52
N LEU A 510 17.62 -9.08 11.16
CA LEU A 510 18.94 -8.45 11.00
C LEU A 510 19.92 -8.88 12.11
N GLY A 511 19.57 -9.88 12.92
CA GLY A 511 20.35 -10.33 14.07
C GLY A 511 20.21 -9.42 15.30
N THR A 512 21.03 -9.68 16.32
CA THR A 512 20.95 -8.99 17.61
C THR A 512 21.32 -7.50 17.54
N SER A 513 20.72 -6.68 18.41
CA SER A 513 21.01 -5.25 18.51
C SER A 513 22.50 -4.92 18.73
N ILE A 514 23.25 -5.76 19.46
CA ILE A 514 24.71 -5.60 19.65
C ILE A 514 25.46 -5.80 18.34
N ARG A 515 25.09 -6.79 17.53
CA ARG A 515 25.69 -7.01 16.21
C ARG A 515 25.51 -5.78 15.34
N ILE A 516 24.30 -5.22 15.31
CA ILE A 516 24.01 -4.04 14.49
C ILE A 516 24.84 -2.85 14.96
N LYS A 517 24.86 -2.54 16.27
CA LYS A 517 25.65 -1.44 16.87
C LYS A 517 27.13 -1.49 16.51
N ASN A 518 27.70 -2.70 16.43
CA ASN A 518 29.12 -2.91 16.11
C ASN A 518 29.39 -3.14 14.61
N SER A 519 28.38 -3.09 13.74
CA SER A 519 28.53 -3.40 12.32
C SER A 519 29.08 -2.22 11.53
N SER A 520 30.03 -2.49 10.63
CA SER A 520 30.50 -1.54 9.61
C SER A 520 29.61 -1.50 8.35
N CYS A 521 28.60 -2.36 8.26
CA CYS A 521 27.71 -2.44 7.10
C CYS A 521 26.94 -1.12 6.90
N PRO A 522 26.94 -0.51 5.69
CA PRO A 522 26.19 0.71 5.41
C PRO A 522 24.70 0.62 5.75
N PHE A 523 24.07 -0.53 5.48
CA PHE A 523 22.66 -0.76 5.83
C PHE A 523 22.45 -0.80 7.35
N CYS A 524 23.33 -1.48 8.08
CA CYS A 524 23.25 -1.52 9.55
C CYS A 524 23.46 -0.12 10.14
N ARG A 525 24.35 0.69 9.58
CA ARG A 525 24.52 2.10 9.97
C ARG A 525 23.29 2.95 9.69
N LEU A 526 22.62 2.73 8.55
CA LEU A 526 21.35 3.39 8.22
C LEU A 526 20.23 2.97 9.19
N VAL A 527 20.17 1.68 9.56
CA VAL A 527 19.23 1.17 10.55
C VAL A 527 19.51 1.76 11.93
N LEU A 528 20.78 1.89 12.34
CA LEU A 528 21.15 2.55 13.60
C LEU A 528 20.80 4.03 13.61
N SER A 529 20.98 4.76 12.51
CA SER A 529 20.59 6.18 12.46
C SER A 529 19.07 6.37 12.47
N HIS A 530 18.31 5.34 12.09
CA HIS A 530 16.86 5.27 12.25
C HIS A 530 16.41 4.99 13.72
N TRP A 531 17.33 4.59 14.61
CA TRP A 531 17.00 4.27 16.00
C TRP A 531 16.97 5.48 16.95
N ASP A 532 16.13 5.39 17.98
CA ASP A 532 16.09 6.38 19.05
C ASP A 532 17.37 6.31 19.92
N PRO A 533 17.87 7.44 20.45
CA PRO A 533 19.12 7.48 21.22
C PRO A 533 19.13 6.55 22.44
N ASP A 534 17.99 6.37 23.10
CA ASP A 534 17.89 5.56 24.31
C ASP A 534 18.00 4.07 23.99
N SER A 535 17.39 3.61 22.89
CA SER A 535 17.57 2.26 22.35
C SER A 535 18.99 2.00 21.87
N ILE A 536 19.68 3.03 21.36
CA ILE A 536 21.11 2.95 21.03
C ILE A 536 21.96 2.83 22.29
N ALA A 537 21.64 3.53 23.37
CA ALA A 537 22.34 3.45 24.65
C ALA A 537 22.04 2.15 25.42
N ALA A 538 20.85 1.56 25.24
CA ALA A 538 20.40 0.40 25.99
C ALA A 538 21.26 -0.87 25.75
N PRO A 539 21.76 -1.54 26.80
CA PRO A 539 22.42 -2.84 26.68
C PRO A 539 21.35 -3.91 26.41
N SER A 540 21.02 -4.11 25.14
CA SER A 540 20.01 -5.07 24.68
C SER A 540 20.64 -6.10 23.75
N THR A 541 20.21 -7.36 23.86
CA THR A 541 20.53 -8.48 22.95
C THR A 541 19.34 -8.83 22.05
N LYS A 542 18.25 -8.05 22.07
CA LYS A 542 17.04 -8.34 21.31
C LYS A 542 17.34 -8.51 19.82
N GLU A 543 16.67 -9.48 19.22
CA GLU A 543 16.62 -9.66 17.77
C GLU A 543 15.98 -8.43 17.12
N VAL A 544 16.57 -7.97 16.02
CA VAL A 544 16.08 -6.80 15.29
C VAL A 544 15.45 -7.28 14.00
N GLU A 545 14.13 -7.13 13.93
CA GLU A 545 13.36 -7.49 12.75
C GLU A 545 13.10 -6.26 11.88
N LEU A 546 13.29 -6.44 10.58
CA LEU A 546 12.96 -5.50 9.52
C LEU A 546 11.65 -5.94 8.87
N SER A 547 10.68 -5.04 8.74
CA SER A 547 9.41 -5.33 8.09
C SER A 547 9.11 -4.31 7.00
N VAL A 548 8.37 -4.75 5.98
CA VAL A 548 7.70 -3.81 5.07
C VAL A 548 6.46 -3.26 5.77
N MET A 549 6.42 -1.95 5.91
CA MET A 549 5.29 -1.24 6.48
C MET A 549 4.81 -0.14 5.54
N LEU A 550 3.56 0.29 5.69
CA LEU A 550 3.04 1.47 4.99
C LEU A 550 3.67 2.73 5.60
N GLY A 551 4.50 3.41 4.82
CA GLY A 551 5.08 4.71 5.12
C GLY A 551 4.16 5.88 4.71
N PRO A 552 4.71 7.11 4.59
CA PRO A 552 3.94 8.28 4.21
C PRO A 552 3.13 8.08 2.93
N ALA A 553 1.91 8.61 2.93
CA ALA A 553 0.94 8.45 1.84
C ALA A 553 0.63 6.99 1.46
N ARG A 554 0.73 6.05 2.41
CA ARG A 554 0.49 4.60 2.22
C ARG A 554 1.43 3.94 1.21
N ARG A 555 2.61 4.50 0.96
CA ARG A 555 3.64 3.85 0.13
C ARG A 555 4.47 2.87 0.96
N ARG A 556 4.90 1.75 0.39
CA ARG A 556 5.71 0.76 1.11
C ARG A 556 7.07 1.33 1.46
N ALA A 557 7.45 1.20 2.73
CA ALA A 557 8.75 1.58 3.27
C ALA A 557 9.24 0.48 4.22
N LEU A 558 10.53 0.48 4.52
CA LEU A 558 11.11 -0.46 5.48
C LEU A 558 11.13 0.17 6.88
N SER A 559 11.00 -0.65 7.92
CA SER A 559 11.05 -0.21 9.32
C SER A 559 11.55 -1.33 10.22
N THR A 560 12.15 -0.98 11.35
CA THR A 560 12.38 -1.95 12.43
C THR A 560 11.26 -1.89 13.47
N TYR A 561 10.91 -3.03 14.07
CA TYR A 561 9.98 -3.06 15.22
C TYR A 561 10.65 -2.62 16.52
N TYR A 562 11.92 -2.93 16.68
CA TYR A 562 12.71 -2.51 17.83
C TYR A 562 13.49 -1.22 17.54
N GLY A 563 13.46 -0.30 18.50
CA GLY A 563 14.30 0.89 18.57
C GLY A 563 14.04 1.96 17.52
N SER A 564 13.08 1.78 16.60
CA SER A 564 12.79 2.77 15.56
C SER A 564 12.19 4.05 16.15
N ARG A 565 12.69 5.21 15.71
CA ARG A 565 12.09 6.48 16.13
C ARG A 565 10.64 6.57 15.60
N PRO A 566 9.67 6.94 16.44
CA PRO A 566 8.29 7.14 16.00
C PRO A 566 8.21 8.04 14.75
N GLY A 567 7.55 7.54 13.71
CA GLY A 567 7.25 8.31 12.49
C GLY A 567 8.41 8.43 11.50
N THR A 568 9.51 7.72 11.74
CA THR A 568 10.59 7.53 10.77
C THR A 568 10.46 6.18 10.07
N ARG A 569 10.99 6.08 8.85
CA ARG A 569 11.04 4.86 8.01
C ARG A 569 12.28 4.89 7.11
N ILE A 570 12.56 3.79 6.42
CA ILE A 570 13.63 3.68 5.42
C ILE A 570 12.99 3.62 4.02
N GLY A 571 13.38 4.55 3.16
CA GLY A 571 12.94 4.66 1.76
C GLY A 571 14.08 4.45 0.77
N PHE A 572 13.73 4.37 -0.52
CA PHE A 572 14.65 4.13 -1.64
C PHE A 572 14.94 5.43 -2.39
N SER A 573 16.10 5.53 -3.04
CA SER A 573 16.44 6.67 -3.87
C SER A 573 15.62 6.72 -5.17
N SER A 574 15.20 7.92 -5.60
CA SER A 574 14.51 8.14 -6.87
C SER A 574 15.33 7.67 -8.08
N SER A 575 16.66 7.71 -7.98
CA SER A 575 17.60 7.24 -9.02
C SER A 575 17.46 5.75 -9.36
N MET A 576 16.84 4.97 -8.48
CA MET A 576 16.62 3.53 -8.68
C MET A 576 15.43 3.19 -9.58
N GLN A 577 14.63 4.16 -10.02
CA GLN A 577 13.51 3.92 -10.93
C GLN A 577 14.01 3.51 -12.33
N THR A 578 14.26 2.21 -12.50
CA THR A 578 14.54 1.59 -13.81
C THR A 578 13.27 0.90 -14.33
N SER A 579 13.10 0.89 -15.66
CA SER A 579 11.86 0.50 -16.39
C SER A 579 11.37 -0.95 -16.22
N GLY A 580 11.88 -1.70 -15.23
CA GLY A 580 11.58 -3.12 -15.02
C GLY A 580 11.10 -3.50 -13.62
N TYR A 581 10.97 -2.54 -12.68
CA TYR A 581 10.44 -2.83 -11.34
C TYR A 581 8.92 -2.60 -11.27
N PRO A 582 8.18 -3.41 -10.49
CA PRO A 582 6.74 -3.27 -10.35
C PRO A 582 6.38 -1.88 -9.82
N ASP A 583 5.37 -1.29 -10.47
CA ASP A 583 4.74 0.01 -10.20
C ASP A 583 5.47 0.95 -9.21
N PRO A 584 6.18 1.99 -9.70
CA PRO A 584 6.83 2.99 -8.85
C PRO A 584 5.86 3.69 -7.89
N THR A 585 4.54 3.61 -8.11
CA THR A 585 3.51 4.11 -7.18
C THR A 585 3.58 3.51 -5.78
N SER A 586 4.11 2.30 -5.67
CA SER A 586 3.89 1.46 -4.50
C SER A 586 4.97 1.53 -3.42
N ALA A 587 6.09 2.22 -3.68
CA ALA A 587 7.23 2.35 -2.77
C ALA A 587 7.56 3.81 -2.43
N CYS A 588 8.16 4.03 -1.25
CA CYS A 588 8.57 5.36 -0.81
C CYS A 588 9.93 5.74 -1.42
N PHE A 589 9.90 6.65 -2.39
CA PHE A 589 11.08 7.19 -3.05
C PHE A 589 11.43 8.60 -2.54
N ILE A 590 12.72 8.82 -2.27
CA ILE A 590 13.31 10.07 -1.81
C ILE A 590 14.27 10.63 -2.84
N GLU A 591 14.28 11.95 -2.98
CA GLU A 591 15.25 12.65 -3.80
C GLU A 591 16.63 12.59 -3.12
N PRO A 592 17.69 12.16 -3.83
CA PRO A 592 19.02 11.98 -3.25
C PRO A 592 19.59 13.26 -2.63
N TRP A 593 19.21 14.42 -3.16
CA TRP A 593 19.80 15.70 -2.81
C TRP A 593 18.75 16.78 -2.60
N THR A 594 18.90 17.54 -1.52
CA THR A 594 18.14 18.78 -1.27
C THR A 594 19.08 19.97 -1.40
N GLY A 595 18.76 20.89 -2.32
CA GLY A 595 19.59 22.05 -2.62
C GLY A 595 19.60 23.12 -1.51
N PRO A 596 20.56 24.05 -1.54
CA PRO A 596 20.68 25.11 -0.53
C PRO A 596 19.56 26.16 -0.61
N VAL A 597 18.90 26.30 -1.76
CA VAL A 597 17.79 27.23 -1.99
C VAL A 597 16.53 26.43 -2.31
N VAL A 598 15.40 26.85 -1.75
CA VAL A 598 14.09 26.24 -1.98
C VAL A 598 13.59 26.57 -3.38
N ASP A 599 13.07 25.56 -4.07
CA ASP A 599 12.41 25.70 -5.37
C ASP A 599 10.97 26.22 -5.21
N THR A 600 10.80 27.51 -5.48
CA THR A 600 9.50 28.18 -5.41
C THR A 600 8.57 27.83 -6.58
N SER A 601 9.12 27.36 -7.71
CA SER A 601 8.33 26.87 -8.83
C SER A 601 7.64 25.56 -8.46
N ARG A 602 8.38 24.67 -7.80
CA ARG A 602 7.86 23.42 -7.25
C ARG A 602 6.78 23.65 -6.18
N ILE A 603 6.99 24.59 -5.26
CA ILE A 603 5.95 24.98 -4.28
C ILE A 603 4.70 25.51 -5.00
N SER A 604 4.87 26.37 -6.01
CA SER A 604 3.76 26.92 -6.79
C SER A 604 2.99 25.81 -7.53
N HIS A 605 3.69 24.77 -7.98
CA HIS A 605 3.08 23.59 -8.59
C HIS A 605 2.22 22.82 -7.58
N TRP A 606 2.71 22.55 -6.36
CA TRP A 606 1.90 21.92 -5.30
C TRP A 606 0.63 22.69 -4.96
N ILE A 607 0.73 24.03 -4.86
CA ILE A 607 -0.42 24.91 -4.61
C ILE A 607 -1.41 24.84 -5.77
N SER A 608 -0.91 24.92 -7.00
CA SER A 608 -1.74 24.88 -8.22
C SER A 608 -2.49 23.55 -8.34
N ASN A 609 -1.80 22.42 -8.09
CA ASN A 609 -2.42 21.10 -8.07
C ASN A 609 -3.54 21.04 -7.03
N CYS A 610 -3.31 21.60 -5.84
CA CYS A 610 -4.35 21.66 -4.81
C CYS A 610 -5.56 22.52 -5.23
N GLU A 611 -5.34 23.67 -5.87
CA GLU A 611 -6.42 24.55 -6.36
C GLU A 611 -7.24 23.90 -7.49
N GLN A 612 -6.60 23.10 -8.34
CA GLN A 612 -7.24 22.48 -9.50
C GLN A 612 -7.90 21.12 -9.18
N LEU A 613 -7.26 20.31 -8.33
CA LEU A 613 -7.66 18.91 -8.10
C LEU A 613 -8.55 18.73 -6.86
N HIS A 614 -8.33 19.48 -5.77
CA HIS A 614 -8.97 19.20 -4.47
C HIS A 614 -10.31 19.94 -4.25
N ARG A 615 -10.84 20.62 -5.29
CA ARG A 615 -12.18 21.24 -5.35
C ARG A 615 -12.69 21.77 -4.00
N TYR A 616 -13.81 21.24 -3.49
CA TYR A 616 -14.51 21.75 -2.30
C TYR A 616 -13.76 21.51 -0.98
N GLU A 617 -12.81 20.57 -0.94
CA GLU A 617 -12.04 20.28 0.28
C GLU A 617 -11.03 21.40 0.58
N CYS A 618 -10.48 22.03 -0.45
CA CYS A 618 -9.44 23.06 -0.34
C CYS A 618 -9.83 24.45 -0.93
N ALA A 619 -10.97 24.59 -1.58
CA ALA A 619 -11.40 25.86 -2.17
C ALA A 619 -11.72 26.92 -1.11
N MET A 620 -11.51 28.19 -1.46
CA MET A 620 -12.14 29.30 -0.74
C MET A 620 -13.58 29.45 -1.23
N PRO A 621 -14.52 29.87 -0.36
CA PRO A 621 -15.76 30.48 -0.81
C PRO A 621 -15.44 31.66 -1.75
N LYS A 622 -15.96 31.62 -2.98
CA LYS A 622 -15.78 32.71 -3.96
C LYS A 622 -16.71 33.86 -3.59
N ASN A 623 -16.22 35.11 -3.69
CA ASN A 623 -17.00 36.35 -3.50
C ASN A 623 -17.63 36.53 -2.10
N LEU A 624 -16.92 36.15 -1.04
CA LEU A 624 -17.39 36.38 0.33
C LEU A 624 -17.27 37.89 0.70
N PRO A 625 -18.36 38.58 1.08
CA PRO A 625 -18.31 39.97 1.53
C PRO A 625 -17.39 40.13 2.74
N PHE A 626 -16.72 41.28 2.88
CA PHE A 626 -15.74 41.48 3.97
C PHE A 626 -16.33 41.31 5.37
N ALA A 627 -17.58 41.76 5.60
CA ALA A 627 -18.24 41.61 6.89
C ALA A 627 -18.59 40.16 7.25
N GLU A 628 -18.89 39.34 6.24
CA GLU A 628 -19.10 37.89 6.40
C GLU A 628 -17.77 37.14 6.49
N ALA A 629 -16.74 37.67 5.82
CA ALA A 629 -15.40 37.20 5.99
C ALA A 629 -14.99 37.44 7.45
N PHE A 630 -14.84 38.66 7.90
CA PHE A 630 -14.31 38.92 9.24
C PHE A 630 -15.39 39.56 10.13
N PRO A 631 -16.34 38.77 10.68
CA PRO A 631 -17.37 39.28 11.58
C PRO A 631 -16.79 40.15 12.70
N GLY A 632 -17.30 41.36 12.84
CA GLY A 632 -16.86 42.33 13.85
C GLY A 632 -15.56 43.08 13.52
N LEU A 633 -14.82 42.68 12.48
CA LEU A 633 -13.63 43.39 12.04
C LEU A 633 -14.02 44.45 10.99
N ARG A 634 -13.52 45.68 11.15
CA ARG A 634 -13.80 46.79 10.22
C ARG A 634 -12.81 46.86 9.06
N ILE A 635 -11.55 46.54 9.34
CA ILE A 635 -10.43 46.60 8.40
C ILE A 635 -9.48 45.43 8.67
N LEU A 636 -8.87 44.89 7.63
CA LEU A 636 -7.76 43.95 7.77
C LEU A 636 -6.48 44.69 7.38
N ARG A 637 -5.48 44.64 8.26
CA ARG A 637 -4.15 45.19 7.98
C ARG A 637 -3.28 44.12 7.36
N LEU A 638 -2.61 44.44 6.26
CA LEU A 638 -1.66 43.57 5.58
C LEU A 638 -0.39 44.34 5.26
N ILE A 639 0.71 43.62 5.11
CA ILE A 639 1.94 44.14 4.53
C ILE A 639 1.82 44.00 3.02
N ASP A 640 1.93 45.12 2.31
CA ASP A 640 2.16 45.15 0.88
C ASP A 640 3.66 44.98 0.61
N VAL A 641 4.04 43.82 0.07
CA VAL A 641 5.45 43.52 -0.19
C VAL A 641 5.97 44.18 -1.47
N GLU A 642 5.10 44.72 -2.32
CA GLU A 642 5.50 45.47 -3.52
C GLU A 642 5.79 46.93 -3.15
N ASP A 643 4.86 47.56 -2.44
CA ASP A 643 4.99 48.97 -2.02
C ASP A 643 5.79 49.14 -0.71
N ASP A 644 6.25 48.05 -0.09
CA ASP A 644 7.04 48.03 1.16
C ASP A 644 6.39 48.84 2.29
N CYS A 645 5.09 48.64 2.52
CA CYS A 645 4.32 49.33 3.56
C CYS A 645 3.17 48.50 4.12
N LEU A 646 2.56 49.00 5.19
CA LEU A 646 1.29 48.49 5.70
C LEU A 646 0.13 49.08 4.89
N VAL A 647 -0.91 48.28 4.65
CA VAL A 647 -2.16 48.68 4.00
C VAL A 647 -3.35 48.25 4.83
N GLU A 648 -4.44 49.00 4.75
CA GLU A 648 -5.72 48.70 5.39
C GLU A 648 -6.75 48.40 4.33
N ILE A 649 -7.25 47.17 4.30
CA ILE A 649 -8.19 46.70 3.28
C ILE A 649 -9.55 46.35 3.89
N THR A 650 -10.59 46.58 3.10
CA THR A 650 -12.00 46.25 3.40
C THR A 650 -12.60 45.27 2.40
N ARG A 651 -11.73 44.54 1.68
CA ARG A 651 -12.08 43.46 0.76
C ARG A 651 -11.21 42.25 1.04
N LEU A 652 -11.67 41.05 0.69
CA LEU A 652 -10.89 39.83 0.84
C LEU A 652 -9.97 39.67 -0.37
N ASP A 653 -8.70 40.01 -0.20
CA ASP A 653 -7.65 39.80 -1.20
C ASP A 653 -6.81 38.55 -0.90
N LYS A 654 -6.06 38.09 -1.91
CA LYS A 654 -5.12 36.98 -1.77
C LYS A 654 -3.93 37.42 -0.91
N TYR A 655 -3.70 36.76 0.23
CA TYR A 655 -2.55 37.01 1.10
C TYR A 655 -1.93 35.74 1.65
N ILE A 656 -0.65 35.80 2.03
CA ILE A 656 0.04 34.78 2.81
C ILE A 656 -0.04 35.15 4.29
N ALA A 657 -0.18 34.18 5.19
CA ALA A 657 -0.04 34.41 6.64
C ALA A 657 1.27 33.80 7.14
N LEU A 658 1.97 34.46 8.07
CA LEU A 658 3.13 33.90 8.75
C LEU A 658 2.76 33.45 10.17
N SER A 659 3.03 32.18 10.46
CA SER A 659 2.95 31.60 11.80
C SER A 659 4.35 31.24 12.29
N TYR A 660 4.76 31.79 13.42
CA TYR A 660 6.13 31.66 13.92
C TYR A 660 6.22 31.84 15.44
N VAL A 661 7.35 31.44 16.01
CA VAL A 661 7.64 31.65 17.43
C VAL A 661 8.29 33.02 17.62
N TRP A 662 7.69 33.88 18.44
CA TRP A 662 8.26 35.20 18.74
C TRP A 662 9.57 35.08 19.54
N GLY A 663 9.60 34.18 20.52
CA GLY A 663 10.75 33.95 21.42
C GLY A 663 11.12 35.15 22.29
N GLY A 664 12.30 35.10 22.91
CA GLY A 664 12.81 36.14 23.82
C GLY A 664 13.55 37.28 23.14
N VAL A 665 13.44 37.42 21.80
CA VAL A 665 14.18 38.42 21.02
C VAL A 665 13.38 39.71 20.83
N ALA A 666 14.10 40.81 20.56
CA ALA A 666 13.48 42.09 20.22
C ALA A 666 12.60 41.92 18.96
N ASN A 667 11.30 42.15 19.13
CA ASN A 667 10.32 42.05 18.06
C ASN A 667 9.75 43.43 17.78
N PHE A 668 10.01 43.97 16.59
CA PHE A 668 9.37 45.20 16.13
C PHE A 668 7.86 44.95 15.96
N ARG A 669 7.05 45.81 16.56
CA ARG A 669 5.59 45.64 16.66
C ARG A 669 4.86 46.87 16.15
N LEU A 670 3.67 46.65 15.58
CA LEU A 670 2.75 47.73 15.24
C LEU A 670 2.16 48.32 16.54
N THR A 671 2.25 49.64 16.66
CA THR A 671 1.71 50.42 17.77
C THR A 671 1.02 51.68 17.24
N LYS A 672 0.19 52.33 18.06
CA LYS A 672 -0.43 53.61 17.68
C LYS A 672 0.58 54.65 17.20
N ALA A 673 1.77 54.66 17.80
CA ALA A 673 2.82 55.65 17.53
C ALA A 673 3.49 55.47 16.16
N ASN A 674 3.64 54.23 15.67
CA ASN A 674 4.32 53.96 14.40
C ASN A 674 3.36 53.64 13.23
N ARG A 675 2.06 53.42 13.49
CA ARG A 675 1.06 53.07 12.46
C ARG A 675 1.06 54.02 11.27
N THR A 676 0.93 55.33 11.50
CA THR A 676 0.85 56.32 10.41
C THR A 676 2.10 56.39 9.56
N ALA A 677 3.27 56.13 10.16
CA ALA A 677 4.54 56.06 9.44
C ALA A 677 4.64 54.78 8.59
N LEU A 678 4.17 53.64 9.12
CA LEU A 678 4.18 52.34 8.43
C LEU A 678 3.16 52.23 7.29
N LEU A 679 2.13 53.09 7.25
CA LEU A 679 1.18 53.16 6.14
C LEU A 679 1.75 53.86 4.88
N ARG A 680 2.92 54.49 4.97
CA ARG A 680 3.54 55.19 3.82
C ARG A 680 4.32 54.20 2.95
N PRO A 681 4.21 54.26 1.61
CA PRO A 681 5.03 53.45 0.70
C PRO A 681 6.53 53.56 1.01
N GLY A 682 7.24 52.44 0.97
CA GLY A 682 8.66 52.31 1.27
C GLY A 682 9.04 52.44 2.75
N SER A 683 8.06 52.47 3.67
CA SER A 683 8.31 52.62 5.10
C SER A 683 8.94 51.39 5.75
N LEU A 684 8.63 50.17 5.27
CA LEU A 684 9.23 48.93 5.78
C LEU A 684 10.73 48.87 5.53
N GLY A 685 11.20 49.38 4.38
CA GLY A 685 12.64 49.49 4.08
C GLY A 685 13.40 50.32 5.12
N ARG A 686 12.75 51.30 5.77
CA ARG A 686 13.37 52.14 6.81
C ARG A 686 13.51 51.42 8.14
N VAL A 687 12.62 50.48 8.43
CA VAL A 687 12.61 49.70 9.68
C VAL A 687 13.14 48.28 9.48
N VAL A 688 13.54 47.89 8.27
CA VAL A 688 13.94 46.52 7.92
C VAL A 688 15.03 45.97 8.84
N LYS A 689 15.98 46.80 9.28
CA LYS A 689 17.05 46.40 10.21
C LYS A 689 16.53 45.98 11.59
N MET A 690 15.39 46.52 12.00
CA MET A 690 14.72 46.21 13.27
C MET A 690 13.79 44.99 13.17
N LEU A 691 13.49 44.52 11.94
CA LEU A 691 12.64 43.35 11.74
C LEU A 691 13.44 42.06 12.05
N PRO A 692 12.83 41.10 12.74
CA PRO A 692 13.39 39.76 12.91
C PRO A 692 13.65 39.05 11.58
N ASN A 693 14.64 38.17 11.54
CA ASN A 693 15.03 37.54 10.28
C ASN A 693 13.94 36.65 9.68
N THR A 694 13.14 35.96 10.51
CA THR A 694 12.02 35.16 10.01
C THR A 694 10.97 36.02 9.29
N ILE A 695 10.73 37.25 9.77
CA ILE A 695 9.84 38.22 9.10
C ILE A 695 10.44 38.66 7.76
N LYS A 696 11.75 38.98 7.73
CA LYS A 696 12.44 39.35 6.48
C LYS A 696 12.34 38.25 5.44
N ASP A 697 12.60 37.00 5.86
CA ASP A 697 12.52 35.85 4.98
C ASP A 697 11.09 35.61 4.50
N ALA A 698 10.08 35.78 5.36
CA ALA A 698 8.67 35.66 4.96
C ALA A 698 8.26 36.71 3.91
N ILE A 699 8.72 37.96 4.04
CA ILE A 699 8.52 39.01 3.02
C ILE A 699 9.17 38.58 1.69
N THR A 700 10.43 38.11 1.73
CA THR A 700 11.15 37.64 0.53
C THR A 700 10.45 36.45 -0.13
N LEU A 701 10.03 35.45 0.64
CA LEU A 701 9.30 34.28 0.15
C LEU A 701 7.97 34.69 -0.49
N THR A 702 7.25 35.63 0.13
CA THR A 702 5.98 36.15 -0.39
C THR A 702 6.13 36.76 -1.77
N ARG A 703 7.19 37.57 -1.99
CA ARG A 703 7.55 38.09 -3.32
C ARG A 703 7.88 36.98 -4.31
N ARG A 704 8.70 36.01 -3.90
CA ARG A 704 9.13 34.89 -4.76
C ARG A 704 7.98 33.97 -5.20
N LEU A 705 6.92 33.86 -4.39
CA LEU A 705 5.71 33.12 -4.71
C LEU A 705 4.68 33.94 -5.51
N GLY A 706 4.98 35.20 -5.85
CA GLY A 706 4.10 36.08 -6.61
C GLY A 706 2.83 36.49 -5.86
N CYS A 707 2.88 36.58 -4.52
CA CYS A 707 1.79 37.11 -3.71
C CYS A 707 2.15 38.52 -3.21
N ARG A 708 1.22 39.47 -3.33
CA ARG A 708 1.45 40.87 -2.95
C ARG A 708 1.29 41.12 -1.45
N PHE A 709 0.39 40.40 -0.80
CA PHE A 709 0.04 40.68 0.60
C PHE A 709 0.53 39.61 1.56
N LEU A 710 1.03 40.05 2.72
CA LEU A 710 1.48 39.21 3.83
C LEU A 710 0.82 39.68 5.13
N TRP A 711 0.28 38.74 5.90
CA TRP A 711 -0.23 38.97 7.25
C TRP A 711 0.74 38.44 8.29
N ILE A 712 1.09 39.27 9.27
CA ILE A 712 1.95 38.91 10.40
C ILE A 712 1.36 39.53 11.67
N ASP A 713 1.04 38.71 12.67
CA ASP A 713 0.41 39.15 13.93
C ASP A 713 1.09 40.38 14.57
N ALA A 714 2.43 40.39 14.65
CA ALA A 714 3.21 41.47 15.25
C ALA A 714 3.09 42.81 14.50
N LEU A 715 2.83 42.79 13.19
CA LEU A 715 2.81 43.98 12.32
C LEU A 715 1.42 44.35 11.80
N CYS A 716 0.45 43.44 11.88
CA CYS A 716 -0.91 43.63 11.38
C CYS A 716 -1.92 43.85 12.52
N LEU A 717 -1.60 43.45 13.75
CA LEU A 717 -2.41 43.75 14.94
C LEU A 717 -1.82 44.92 15.73
N LEU A 718 -2.67 45.82 16.21
CA LEU A 718 -2.24 46.99 16.99
C LEU A 718 -1.96 46.57 18.45
N GLN A 719 -0.69 46.25 18.74
CA GLN A 719 -0.29 45.54 19.98
C GLN A 719 -0.53 46.31 21.28
N ASN A 720 -0.69 47.63 21.20
CA ASN A 720 -0.95 48.50 22.36
C ASN A 720 -2.35 49.15 22.34
N ASP A 721 -3.29 48.57 21.61
CA ASP A 721 -4.72 48.91 21.67
C ASP A 721 -5.53 47.66 22.03
N THR A 722 -6.13 47.66 23.22
CA THR A 722 -6.85 46.50 23.74
C THR A 722 -8.08 46.14 22.92
N GLU A 723 -8.77 47.11 22.31
CA GLU A 723 -9.99 46.85 21.55
C GLU A 723 -9.68 46.35 20.15
N ASP A 724 -8.72 46.98 19.45
CA ASP A 724 -8.26 46.52 18.14
C ASP A 724 -7.63 45.12 18.23
N LEU A 725 -6.79 44.89 19.24
CA LEU A 725 -6.18 43.58 19.47
C LEU A 725 -7.23 42.50 19.75
N LYS A 726 -8.22 42.78 20.62
CA LYS A 726 -9.33 41.84 20.88
C LYS A 726 -10.09 41.51 19.61
N LEU A 727 -10.46 42.51 18.81
CA LEU A 727 -11.20 42.30 17.56
C LEU A 727 -10.41 41.42 16.58
N GLY A 728 -9.10 41.67 16.41
CA GLY A 728 -8.24 40.87 15.56
C GLY A 728 -8.02 39.44 16.08
N VAL A 729 -7.81 39.28 17.39
CA VAL A 729 -7.65 37.96 18.04
C VAL A 729 -8.91 37.12 17.90
N ASN A 730 -10.09 37.71 18.00
CA ASN A 730 -11.38 37.02 17.89
C ASN A 730 -11.63 36.42 16.49
N VAL A 731 -10.94 36.91 15.46
CA VAL A 731 -11.06 36.43 14.08
C VAL A 731 -9.76 35.81 13.55
N MET A 732 -8.76 35.56 14.39
CA MET A 732 -7.47 35.00 13.95
C MET A 732 -7.64 33.65 13.24
N ASP A 733 -8.55 32.83 13.74
CA ASP A 733 -8.90 31.55 13.14
C ASP A 733 -9.35 31.72 11.67
N LEU A 734 -10.15 32.75 11.40
CA LEU A 734 -10.62 33.11 10.07
C LEU A 734 -9.51 33.74 9.22
N ILE A 735 -8.57 34.48 9.82
CA ILE A 735 -7.40 35.02 9.12
C ILE A 735 -6.53 33.87 8.58
N TYR A 736 -6.24 32.86 9.39
CA TYR A 736 -5.47 31.70 8.95
C TYR A 736 -6.26 30.80 8.00
N GLU A 737 -7.56 30.57 8.26
CA GLU A 737 -8.40 29.80 7.35
C GLU A 737 -8.49 30.44 5.96
N ARG A 738 -8.61 31.77 5.88
CA ARG A 738 -8.77 32.48 4.61
C ARG A 738 -7.48 32.88 3.91
N ALA A 739 -6.33 32.69 4.55
CA ALA A 739 -5.04 32.87 3.90
C ALA A 739 -4.97 31.98 2.64
N TRP A 740 -4.32 32.47 1.59
CA TRP A 740 -4.02 31.69 0.40
C TRP A 740 -3.07 30.55 0.73
N LEU A 741 -2.06 30.86 1.54
CA LEU A 741 -1.06 29.96 2.09
C LEU A 741 -0.64 30.47 3.47
N THR A 742 -0.47 29.57 4.43
CA THR A 742 0.18 29.89 5.71
C THR A 742 1.61 29.35 5.70
N VAL A 743 2.59 30.20 5.99
CA VAL A 743 3.99 29.80 6.17
C VAL A 743 4.25 29.56 7.64
N VAL A 744 4.71 28.36 7.99
CA VAL A 744 5.03 27.97 9.36
C VAL A 744 6.55 27.90 9.52
N ALA A 745 7.09 28.72 10.42
CA ALA A 745 8.50 28.69 10.81
C ALA A 745 8.69 27.79 12.05
N ALA A 746 9.02 26.52 11.85
CA ALA A 746 9.20 25.52 12.92
C ALA A 746 10.68 25.11 13.14
N CYS A 747 11.64 25.71 12.43
CA CYS A 747 13.08 25.42 12.54
C CYS A 747 13.82 26.09 13.71
N GLY A 748 13.16 26.84 14.60
CA GLY A 748 13.88 27.47 15.71
C GLY A 748 13.02 27.96 16.86
N HIS A 749 13.70 28.60 17.80
CA HIS A 749 13.16 28.93 19.13
C HIS A 749 12.62 30.38 19.22
N ASP A 750 12.88 31.22 18.22
CA ASP A 750 12.52 32.64 18.20
C ASP A 750 12.37 33.22 16.78
N ALA A 751 12.03 34.52 16.73
CA ALA A 751 11.74 35.24 15.49
C ALA A 751 12.96 35.48 14.58
N ASN A 752 14.18 35.16 15.02
CA ASN A 752 15.42 35.27 14.26
C ASN A 752 15.92 33.93 13.70
N ALA A 753 15.20 32.83 13.93
CA ALA A 753 15.54 31.49 13.45
C ALA A 753 15.74 31.37 11.93
N ARG A 754 15.17 32.31 11.14
CA ARG A 754 15.15 32.32 9.66
C ARG A 754 14.27 31.23 9.06
N LEU A 755 13.99 31.36 7.77
CA LEU A 755 13.35 30.32 6.95
C LEU A 755 14.43 29.66 6.06
N PRO A 756 14.83 28.40 6.35
CA PRO A 756 15.91 27.73 5.62
C PRO A 756 15.67 27.64 4.10
N GLY A 757 16.66 28.06 3.32
CA GLY A 757 16.68 28.04 1.86
C GLY A 757 15.79 29.09 1.18
N VAL A 758 15.17 30.01 1.92
CA VAL A 758 14.46 31.16 1.31
C VAL A 758 15.44 32.17 0.72
N GLN A 759 16.58 32.37 1.38
CA GLN A 759 17.69 33.17 0.88
C GLN A 759 18.94 32.31 0.77
N GLU A 760 19.84 32.63 -0.15
CA GLU A 760 21.13 31.96 -0.26
C GLU A 760 21.91 32.07 1.06
N GLY A 761 22.56 30.98 1.47
CA GLY A 761 23.31 30.91 2.73
C GLY A 761 22.46 30.70 4.00
N THR A 762 21.13 30.63 3.91
CA THR A 762 20.27 30.29 5.07
C THR A 762 20.17 28.79 5.35
N ARG A 763 20.61 27.96 4.41
CA ARG A 763 20.70 26.49 4.49
C ARG A 763 21.88 25.99 3.66
N HIS A 764 22.49 24.90 4.09
CA HIS A 764 23.44 24.12 3.29
C HIS A 764 22.71 22.98 2.56
N GLY A 765 23.09 22.70 1.31
CA GLY A 765 22.55 21.52 0.62
C GLY A 765 22.99 20.23 1.31
N SER A 766 22.14 19.20 1.28
CA SER A 766 22.38 17.93 1.96
C SER A 766 21.94 16.72 1.15
N TYR A 767 22.70 15.63 1.27
CA TYR A 767 22.31 14.31 0.75
C TYR A 767 21.31 13.64 1.69
N ASN A 768 20.23 13.11 1.12
CA ASN A 768 19.18 12.40 1.85
C ASN A 768 19.35 10.87 1.79
N THR A 769 20.17 10.38 0.86
CA THR A 769 20.41 8.94 0.62
C THR A 769 21.88 8.57 0.83
N VAL A 770 22.09 7.28 1.07
CA VAL A 770 23.39 6.63 1.17
C VAL A 770 23.36 5.39 0.29
N GLU A 771 24.43 5.16 -0.47
CA GLU A 771 24.59 3.93 -1.23
C GLU A 771 24.88 2.75 -0.28
N ILE A 772 23.99 1.76 -0.30
CA ILE A 772 24.07 0.60 0.58
C ILE A 772 24.89 -0.51 -0.05
N VAL A 773 24.67 -0.74 -1.34
CA VAL A 773 25.42 -1.63 -2.24
C VAL A 773 25.39 -1.01 -3.64
N PRO A 774 26.31 -1.41 -4.55
CA PRO A 774 26.38 -0.84 -5.90
C PRO A 774 25.01 -0.80 -6.59
N GLY A 775 24.53 0.40 -6.91
CA GLY A 775 23.25 0.63 -7.58
C GLY A 775 22.00 0.58 -6.69
N VAL A 776 22.16 0.53 -5.36
CA VAL A 776 21.05 0.59 -4.39
C VAL A 776 21.33 1.66 -3.36
N GLU A 777 20.56 2.74 -3.44
CA GLU A 777 20.62 3.87 -2.52
C GLU A 777 19.36 3.94 -1.65
N MET A 778 19.56 4.17 -0.36
CA MET A 778 18.47 4.24 0.63
C MET A 778 18.67 5.41 1.57
N GLY A 779 17.61 5.85 2.23
CA GLY A 779 17.69 6.96 3.19
C GLY A 779 16.55 6.94 4.20
N ILE A 780 16.67 7.79 5.22
CA ILE A 780 15.65 7.90 6.27
C ILE A 780 14.57 8.87 5.81
N VAL A 781 13.36 8.35 5.76
CA VAL A 781 12.13 9.10 5.55
C VAL A 781 11.59 9.49 6.91
N THR A 782 11.47 10.79 7.17
CA THR A 782 10.81 11.30 8.39
C THR A 782 9.59 12.10 7.99
N GLY A 783 8.42 11.72 8.51
CA GLY A 783 7.18 12.44 8.25
C GLY A 783 7.15 13.81 8.94
N LEU A 784 6.35 14.74 8.40
CA LEU A 784 6.20 16.10 8.94
C LEU A 784 5.80 16.09 10.42
N ASP A 785 4.83 15.26 10.83
CA ASP A 785 4.33 15.27 12.21
C ASP A 785 5.38 14.81 13.22
N ALA A 786 6.27 13.88 12.84
CA ALA A 786 7.38 13.45 13.69
C ALA A 786 8.38 14.58 13.91
N LEU A 787 8.69 15.36 12.86
CA LEU A 787 9.56 16.54 12.97
C LEU A 787 8.90 17.65 13.81
N LEU A 788 7.60 17.90 13.59
CA LEU A 788 6.87 18.91 14.35
C LEU A 788 6.78 18.56 15.84
N GLN A 789 6.64 17.29 16.21
CA GLN A 789 6.55 16.86 17.61
C GLN A 789 7.71 17.38 18.48
N HIS A 790 8.92 17.51 17.90
CA HIS A 790 10.10 18.00 18.59
C HIS A 790 10.37 19.50 18.40
N SER A 791 9.54 20.19 17.61
CA SER A 791 9.69 21.62 17.37
C SER A 791 9.11 22.46 18.52
N VAL A 792 9.79 23.57 18.86
CA VAL A 792 9.23 24.55 19.82
C VAL A 792 7.94 25.17 19.31
N TYR A 793 7.79 25.30 17.99
CA TYR A 793 6.55 25.73 17.35
C TYR A 793 5.34 24.91 17.82
N ASN A 794 5.47 23.58 17.82
CA ASN A 794 4.38 22.66 18.16
C ASN A 794 4.10 22.60 19.68
N SER A 795 5.00 23.14 20.51
CA SER A 795 4.80 23.25 21.95
C SER A 795 3.88 24.40 22.34
N ARG A 796 3.61 25.38 21.46
CA ARG A 796 2.79 26.56 21.80
C ARG A 796 1.31 26.32 21.50
N ALA A 797 0.44 26.72 22.42
CA ALA A 797 -1.00 26.52 22.26
C ALA A 797 -1.61 27.30 21.08
N TRP A 798 -1.25 28.59 20.92
CA TRP A 798 -1.79 29.44 19.85
C TRP A 798 -1.49 28.90 18.44
N THR A 799 -0.31 28.30 18.23
CA THR A 799 0.07 27.74 16.93
C THR A 799 -0.80 26.56 16.50
N PHE A 800 -1.57 25.96 17.42
CA PHE A 800 -2.47 24.86 17.11
C PHE A 800 -3.61 25.27 16.18
N GLN A 801 -4.35 26.35 16.49
CA GLN A 801 -5.42 26.81 15.59
C GLN A 801 -4.86 27.31 14.27
N GLU A 802 -3.69 27.95 14.29
CA GLU A 802 -3.02 28.49 13.10
C GLU A 802 -2.68 27.35 12.13
N GLN A 803 -2.24 26.22 12.68
CA GLN A 803 -1.95 25.00 11.95
C GLN A 803 -3.22 24.29 11.45
N VAL A 804 -4.17 24.05 12.34
CA VAL A 804 -5.36 23.22 12.09
C VAL A 804 -6.34 23.87 11.11
N LEU A 805 -6.54 25.18 11.19
CA LEU A 805 -7.56 25.86 10.41
C LEU A 805 -7.07 26.34 9.03
N SER A 806 -5.76 26.49 8.87
CA SER A 806 -5.15 26.84 7.59
C SER A 806 -5.44 25.77 6.53
N ARG A 807 -5.90 26.20 5.35
CA ARG A 807 -6.25 25.28 4.25
C ARG A 807 -5.03 24.74 3.49
N ARG A 808 -3.97 25.54 3.44
CA ARG A 808 -2.68 25.23 2.83
C ARG A 808 -1.59 25.77 3.73
N VAL A 809 -0.62 24.92 4.05
CA VAL A 809 0.47 25.27 4.96
C VAL A 809 1.79 24.83 4.36
N LEU A 810 2.76 25.74 4.37
CA LEU A 810 4.14 25.48 4.01
C LEU A 810 4.99 25.50 5.28
N TYR A 811 5.46 24.33 5.71
CA TYR A 811 6.27 24.17 6.91
C TYR A 811 7.75 24.20 6.57
N PHE A 812 8.48 25.04 7.29
CA PHE A 812 9.92 24.97 7.41
C PHE A 812 10.24 24.29 8.74
N VAL A 813 10.67 23.04 8.70
CA VAL A 813 11.03 22.26 9.90
C VAL A 813 12.27 21.41 9.61
N ASP A 814 13.22 21.35 10.56
CA ASP A 814 14.46 20.57 10.43
C ASP A 814 15.21 20.80 9.09
N ASN A 815 15.35 22.08 8.70
CA ASN A 815 15.93 22.50 7.42
C ASN A 815 15.26 21.92 6.16
N LYS A 816 14.03 21.40 6.27
CA LYS A 816 13.24 20.85 5.19
C LYS A 816 11.93 21.63 5.01
N VAL A 817 11.39 21.54 3.79
CA VAL A 817 10.14 22.16 3.37
C VAL A 817 9.10 21.10 3.10
N PHE A 818 7.96 21.23 3.78
CA PHE A 818 6.78 20.42 3.57
C PHE A 818 5.61 21.32 3.19
N TYR A 819 4.79 20.85 2.26
CA TYR A 819 3.51 21.46 1.96
C TYR A 819 2.39 20.51 2.39
N ARG A 820 1.41 21.00 3.14
CA ARG A 820 0.22 20.24 3.52
C ARG A 820 -1.02 21.06 3.20
N CYS A 821 -1.98 20.42 2.54
CA CYS A 821 -3.35 20.91 2.43
C CYS A 821 -4.31 19.90 3.08
N ARG A 822 -5.61 20.16 3.01
CA ARG A 822 -6.62 19.25 3.60
C ARG A 822 -6.65 17.86 2.96
N ALA A 823 -6.23 17.73 1.70
CA ALA A 823 -6.29 16.46 0.96
C ALA A 823 -4.94 15.78 0.73
N ALA A 824 -3.83 16.52 0.73
CA ALA A 824 -2.51 16.01 0.35
C ALA A 824 -1.35 16.64 1.13
N GLU A 825 -0.26 15.89 1.22
CA GLU A 825 1.03 16.32 1.75
C GLU A 825 2.14 16.07 0.71
N HIS A 826 3.02 17.05 0.55
CA HIS A 826 4.22 17.02 -0.30
C HIS A 826 5.44 17.46 0.51
N ALA A 827 6.63 17.02 0.11
CA ALA A 827 7.89 17.47 0.71
C ALA A 827 8.96 17.60 -0.36
N GLU A 828 9.88 18.54 -0.19
CA GLU A 828 10.92 18.81 -1.21
C GLU A 828 11.91 17.65 -1.41
N HIS A 829 11.96 16.70 -0.47
CA HIS A 829 12.84 15.53 -0.53
C HIS A 829 12.12 14.25 -0.98
N PHE A 830 10.84 14.34 -1.38
CA PHE A 830 10.08 13.24 -1.99
C PHE A 830 9.86 13.48 -3.48
N LEU A 831 9.49 12.45 -4.24
CA LEU A 831 8.99 12.62 -5.61
C LEU A 831 7.54 13.10 -5.62
N ASP A 832 7.22 14.06 -6.49
CA ASP A 832 5.91 14.73 -6.56
C ASP A 832 4.80 13.87 -7.18
N ASP A 833 5.16 12.94 -8.05
CA ASP A 833 4.24 12.46 -9.10
C ASP A 833 3.76 11.02 -8.90
N LEU A 834 2.83 10.79 -7.97
CA LEU A 834 1.97 9.58 -7.97
C LEU A 834 0.61 9.95 -7.38
N THR A 835 -0.41 9.93 -8.24
CA THR A 835 -1.86 10.07 -8.01
C THR A 835 -2.34 10.12 -6.54
N GLN A 836 -2.94 11.26 -6.17
CA GLN A 836 -3.75 11.50 -4.95
C GLN A 836 -3.20 10.85 -3.66
N THR A 837 -2.25 11.53 -3.03
CA THR A 837 -1.75 11.16 -1.70
C THR A 837 -2.76 11.54 -0.62
N PHE A 838 -3.58 10.60 -0.17
CA PHE A 838 -4.30 10.74 1.10
C PHE A 838 -3.31 11.13 2.19
N VAL A 839 -3.67 12.15 2.99
CA VAL A 839 -2.84 12.61 4.10
C VAL A 839 -2.48 11.42 4.99
N ASN A 840 -1.19 11.33 5.32
CA ASN A 840 -0.58 10.20 6.01
C ASN A 840 -1.39 9.82 7.27
N THR A 841 -2.03 8.66 7.22
CA THR A 841 -2.81 8.05 8.31
C THR A 841 -1.97 7.07 9.15
N SER A 842 -0.65 7.00 8.94
CA SER A 842 0.19 6.04 9.67
C SER A 842 0.34 6.43 11.15
N ALA A 843 0.04 5.44 12.01
CA ALA A 843 0.23 5.21 13.45
C ALA A 843 0.64 6.32 14.44
N VAL A 844 1.31 7.40 14.05
CA VAL A 844 1.89 8.40 14.97
C VAL A 844 1.02 9.65 15.10
N SER A 845 0.29 10.05 14.04
CA SER A 845 -0.51 11.28 14.08
C SER A 845 -1.90 11.12 13.47
N ARG A 846 -2.92 11.32 14.32
CA ARG A 846 -4.35 11.32 13.93
C ARG A 846 -4.86 12.72 13.57
N LEU A 847 -4.08 13.77 13.86
CA LEU A 847 -4.46 15.16 13.67
C LEU A 847 -4.83 15.50 12.20
N PRO A 848 -4.12 15.00 11.17
CA PRO A 848 -4.44 15.37 9.79
C PRO A 848 -5.82 14.90 9.33
N SER A 849 -6.28 13.73 9.81
CA SER A 849 -7.65 13.26 9.58
C SER A 849 -8.66 14.10 10.37
N ALA A 850 -8.33 14.43 11.63
CA ALA A 850 -9.21 15.20 12.50
C ALA A 850 -9.48 16.63 11.97
N VAL A 851 -8.50 17.25 11.31
CA VAL A 851 -8.62 18.59 10.71
C VAL A 851 -9.76 18.69 9.68
N LEU A 852 -10.16 17.56 9.07
CA LEU A 852 -11.30 17.51 8.16
C LEU A 852 -12.65 17.65 8.88
N MET A 853 -12.69 17.35 10.18
CA MET A 853 -13.89 17.40 11.03
C MET A 853 -15.06 16.54 10.49
N MET A 854 -14.75 15.41 9.85
CA MET A 854 -15.74 14.47 9.29
C MET A 854 -16.46 13.67 10.39
N HIS A 855 -15.79 13.45 11.52
CA HIS A 855 -16.29 12.75 12.69
C HIS A 855 -16.13 13.64 13.93
N PRO A 856 -16.98 14.68 14.11
CA PRO A 856 -16.74 15.76 15.07
C PRO A 856 -16.37 15.35 16.50
N ILE A 857 -16.94 14.24 17.02
CA ILE A 857 -16.61 13.71 18.36
C ILE A 857 -15.17 13.21 18.41
N PHE A 858 -14.83 12.28 17.52
CA PHE A 858 -13.50 11.70 17.44
C PHE A 858 -12.46 12.78 17.10
N ASP A 859 -12.79 13.67 16.17
CA ASP A 859 -11.91 14.73 15.72
C ASP A 859 -11.64 15.75 16.83
N PHE A 860 -12.66 16.11 17.61
CA PHE A 860 -12.49 16.98 18.78
C PHE A 860 -11.61 16.34 19.85
N TRP A 861 -11.80 15.05 20.13
CA TRP A 861 -10.93 14.31 21.04
C TRP A 861 -9.47 14.29 20.58
N VAL A 862 -9.22 13.92 19.32
CA VAL A 862 -7.85 14.00 18.75
C VAL A 862 -7.29 15.41 18.92
N MET A 863 -8.08 16.45 18.63
CA MET A 863 -7.62 17.82 18.79
C MET A 863 -7.28 18.16 20.24
N LEU A 864 -8.07 17.71 21.22
CA LEU A 864 -7.78 17.91 22.64
C LEU A 864 -6.46 17.24 23.03
N CYS A 865 -6.22 15.98 22.67
CA CYS A 865 -4.98 15.27 23.01
C CYS A 865 -3.73 15.96 22.42
N TYR A 866 -3.89 16.66 21.28
CA TYR A 866 -2.80 17.43 20.66
C TYR A 866 -2.64 18.84 21.23
N TYR A 867 -3.73 19.44 21.70
CA TYR A 867 -3.75 20.81 22.20
C TYR A 867 -3.32 20.91 23.67
N THR A 868 -3.84 20.06 24.55
CA THR A 868 -3.69 20.22 26.00
C THR A 868 -2.27 20.00 26.51
N LYS A 869 -1.47 19.21 25.79
CA LYS A 869 -0.02 19.06 26.03
C LYS A 869 0.82 20.31 25.72
N ARG A 870 0.21 21.35 25.11
CA ARG A 870 0.91 22.57 24.70
C ARG A 870 0.97 23.59 25.82
N VAL A 871 2.01 24.41 25.78
CA VAL A 871 2.31 25.48 26.72
C VAL A 871 1.62 26.78 26.30
N LEU A 872 1.03 27.45 27.29
CA LEU A 872 0.46 28.79 27.20
C LEU A 872 1.34 29.78 27.95
N THR A 873 1.70 30.90 27.32
CA THR A 873 2.37 32.02 28.01
C THR A 873 1.39 32.71 28.97
N ASN A 874 0.16 32.93 28.53
CA ASN A 874 -0.94 33.42 29.35
C ASN A 874 -1.97 32.32 29.52
N GLN A 875 -2.17 31.86 30.76
CA GLN A 875 -3.09 30.77 31.06
C GLN A 875 -4.55 31.11 30.70
N ASN A 876 -4.91 32.40 30.66
CA ASN A 876 -6.26 32.87 30.26
C ASN A 876 -6.60 32.57 28.79
N ASP A 877 -5.61 32.24 27.97
CA ASP A 877 -5.83 31.98 26.55
C ASP A 877 -6.21 30.52 26.26
N ALA A 878 -6.32 29.66 27.28
CA ALA A 878 -6.60 28.23 27.13
C ALA A 878 -7.84 27.93 26.28
N SER A 879 -8.94 28.67 26.46
CA SER A 879 -10.13 28.53 25.64
C SER A 879 -10.05 29.32 24.33
N ARG A 880 -9.36 30.47 24.34
CA ARG A 880 -9.24 31.37 23.18
C ARG A 880 -8.45 30.77 22.04
N ALA A 881 -7.35 30.08 22.35
CA ALA A 881 -6.52 29.39 21.35
C ALA A 881 -7.23 28.18 20.70
N MET A 882 -8.42 27.79 21.19
CA MET A 882 -9.30 26.79 20.58
C MET A 882 -10.61 27.36 20.03
N ALA A 883 -10.86 28.65 20.17
CA ALA A 883 -12.17 29.24 19.90
C ALA A 883 -12.65 29.03 18.46
N GLY A 884 -11.76 29.17 17.47
CA GLY A 884 -12.11 28.93 16.05
C GLY A 884 -12.51 27.48 15.77
N ILE A 885 -11.75 26.53 16.34
CA ILE A 885 -12.04 25.10 16.21
C ILE A 885 -13.36 24.75 16.90
N THR A 886 -13.55 25.23 18.12
CA THR A 886 -14.79 25.08 18.88
C THR A 886 -16.00 25.65 18.13
N ARG A 887 -15.87 26.81 17.49
CA ARG A 887 -16.96 27.40 16.68
C ARG A 887 -17.35 26.49 15.52
N ARG A 888 -16.37 25.98 14.77
CA ARG A 888 -16.64 25.09 13.63
C ARG A 888 -17.25 23.76 14.08
N LEU A 889 -16.74 23.18 15.15
CA LEU A 889 -17.32 21.97 15.73
C LEU A 889 -18.73 22.20 16.27
N SER A 890 -19.02 23.38 16.84
CA SER A 890 -20.35 23.78 17.29
C SER A 890 -21.35 23.79 16.12
N GLU A 891 -20.96 24.33 14.98
CA GLU A 891 -21.79 24.34 13.77
C GLU A 891 -22.02 22.93 13.18
N LEU A 892 -21.00 22.06 13.24
CA LEU A 892 -21.08 20.68 12.74
C LEU A 892 -21.90 19.77 13.65
N MET A 893 -21.74 19.90 14.96
CA MET A 893 -22.49 19.12 15.97
C MET A 893 -23.87 19.70 16.28
N LYS A 894 -24.16 20.92 15.80
CA LYS A 894 -25.41 21.65 16.07
C LYS A 894 -25.66 21.85 17.56
N CYS A 895 -24.59 22.12 18.32
CA CYS A 895 -24.65 22.30 19.76
C CYS A 895 -23.72 23.44 20.21
N SER A 896 -24.04 24.08 21.34
CA SER A 896 -23.14 25.05 21.96
C SER A 896 -21.97 24.37 22.66
N PHE A 897 -20.94 25.13 23.00
CA PHE A 897 -19.89 24.69 23.92
C PHE A 897 -20.01 25.44 25.24
N PHE A 898 -19.90 24.71 26.34
CA PHE A 898 -19.89 25.24 27.69
C PHE A 898 -18.53 24.98 28.32
N GLN A 899 -17.78 26.05 28.61
CA GLN A 899 -16.43 25.97 29.19
C GLN A 899 -15.49 25.05 28.41
N GLY A 900 -15.55 25.08 27.07
CA GLY A 900 -14.72 24.24 26.20
C GLY A 900 -15.24 22.82 25.96
N ILE A 901 -16.37 22.42 26.56
CA ILE A 901 -16.98 21.09 26.37
C ILE A 901 -18.26 21.22 25.52
N PRO A 902 -18.50 20.35 24.52
CA PRO A 902 -19.74 20.38 23.74
C PRO A 902 -20.95 20.00 24.61
N THR A 903 -22.02 20.81 24.58
CA THR A 903 -23.16 20.61 25.49
C THR A 903 -23.98 19.35 25.18
N ALA A 904 -24.09 18.98 23.91
CA ALA A 904 -24.90 17.82 23.48
C ALA A 904 -24.25 16.45 23.74
N ILE A 905 -23.02 16.42 24.26
CA ILE A 905 -22.25 15.21 24.60
C ILE A 905 -21.36 15.50 25.83
N PHE A 906 -21.89 16.28 26.77
CA PHE A 906 -21.13 16.82 27.90
C PHE A 906 -20.55 15.69 28.78
N ASP A 907 -21.34 14.66 29.04
CA ASP A 907 -20.99 13.45 29.80
C ASP A 907 -19.78 12.71 29.22
N LEU A 908 -19.58 12.78 27.89
CA LEU A 908 -18.48 12.08 27.22
C LEU A 908 -17.13 12.77 27.43
N PHE A 909 -17.11 14.09 27.64
CA PHE A 909 -15.88 14.89 27.69
C PHE A 909 -15.56 15.41 29.10
N ILE A 910 -16.49 15.39 30.05
CA ILE A 910 -16.22 15.70 31.46
C ILE A 910 -15.36 14.62 32.15
N VAL A 911 -15.36 13.41 31.59
CA VAL A 911 -14.61 12.21 32.07
C VAL A 911 -13.16 12.14 31.56
N PHE A 912 -12.57 13.27 31.17
CA PHE A 912 -11.15 13.29 30.76
C PHE A 912 -10.23 12.88 31.92
N PHE A 913 -9.03 12.39 31.62
CA PHE A 913 -8.02 12.01 32.62
C PHE A 913 -6.61 12.42 32.18
N ALA A 914 -5.67 12.40 33.13
CA ALA A 914 -4.27 12.74 32.90
C ALA A 914 -3.59 11.65 32.04
N HIS A 915 -2.89 12.03 30.98
CA HIS A 915 -2.20 11.08 30.08
C HIS A 915 -0.73 11.42 29.92
N GLY A 916 0.15 10.61 30.52
CA GLY A 916 1.60 10.74 30.42
C GLY A 916 2.22 11.95 31.14
N THR A 917 1.41 12.77 31.84
CA THR A 917 1.87 13.95 32.59
C THR A 917 0.96 14.22 33.80
N VAL A 918 1.51 14.82 34.86
CA VAL A 918 0.71 15.34 35.98
C VAL A 918 -0.03 16.63 35.57
N LEU A 919 -1.33 16.72 35.88
CA LEU A 919 -2.12 17.91 35.58
C LEU A 919 -1.91 19.01 36.63
N ARG A 920 -1.84 20.25 36.15
CA ARG A 920 -1.67 21.48 36.94
C ARG A 920 -2.87 22.41 36.85
N ARG A 921 -3.35 22.95 37.96
CA ARG A 921 -4.64 23.67 38.06
C ARG A 921 -4.55 25.10 37.54
N ARG A 922 -5.49 25.48 36.66
CA ARG A 922 -5.74 26.87 36.21
C ARG A 922 -6.98 27.47 36.90
N SER A 923 -6.81 28.02 38.10
CA SER A 923 -7.92 28.47 38.99
C SER A 923 -8.93 29.44 38.38
N ILE A 924 -8.56 30.17 37.32
CA ILE A 924 -9.41 31.05 36.51
C ILE A 924 -10.51 30.33 35.70
N PHE A 925 -10.39 29.02 35.51
CA PHE A 925 -11.29 28.17 34.75
C PHE A 925 -11.82 27.04 35.63
N PRO A 926 -12.98 26.46 35.31
CA PRO A 926 -13.57 25.42 36.15
C PRO A 926 -12.79 24.11 36.18
N SER A 927 -12.75 23.43 37.32
CA SER A 927 -11.98 22.17 37.50
C SER A 927 -12.61 20.98 36.76
N TYR A 928 -13.91 21.03 36.49
CA TYR A 928 -14.62 20.00 35.70
C TYR A 928 -14.33 20.10 34.20
N SER A 929 -13.67 21.15 33.74
CA SER A 929 -13.32 21.35 32.33
C SER A 929 -11.83 21.13 32.11
N TRP A 930 -11.48 20.58 30.95
CA TRP A 930 -10.08 20.52 30.48
C TRP A 930 -9.40 21.90 30.46
N THR A 931 -10.17 22.99 30.29
CA THR A 931 -9.63 24.36 30.35
C THR A 931 -9.03 24.69 31.71
N GLY A 932 -9.54 24.07 32.78
CA GLY A 932 -9.07 24.18 34.15
C GLY A 932 -7.74 23.51 34.45
N TRP A 933 -7.12 22.81 33.48
CA TRP A 933 -5.93 22.00 33.69
C TRP A 933 -4.87 22.18 32.61
N SER A 934 -3.62 22.30 33.03
CA SER A 934 -2.43 22.29 32.18
C SER A 934 -1.74 20.94 32.26
N GLY A 935 -1.54 20.31 31.11
CA GLY A 935 -1.00 18.96 31.01
C GLY A 935 -1.74 18.17 29.94
N SER A 936 -1.14 17.08 29.50
CA SER A 936 -1.72 16.19 28.50
C SER A 936 -2.90 15.44 29.10
N ILE A 937 -4.04 15.50 28.43
CA ILE A 937 -5.26 14.75 28.80
C ILE A 937 -5.63 13.75 27.71
N ASP A 938 -6.41 12.76 28.11
CA ASP A 938 -7.10 11.85 27.21
C ASP A 938 -8.56 11.66 27.65
N VAL A 939 -9.38 11.09 26.77
CA VAL A 939 -10.79 10.76 26.98
C VAL A 939 -11.04 9.37 26.41
N ASN A 940 -11.66 8.49 27.19
CA ASN A 940 -11.99 7.17 26.71
C ASN A 940 -13.17 7.22 25.71
N LEU A 941 -12.87 7.23 24.42
CA LEU A 941 -13.85 7.20 23.33
C LEU A 941 -14.10 5.77 22.81
N GLU A 942 -14.51 4.85 23.68
CA GLU A 942 -14.85 3.48 23.29
C GLU A 942 -16.15 3.36 22.46
N THR A 943 -16.99 4.39 22.43
CA THR A 943 -18.22 4.43 21.59
C THR A 943 -17.92 5.12 20.25
N SER A 944 -17.20 4.46 19.35
CA SER A 944 -16.79 5.06 18.07
C SER A 944 -17.84 4.96 16.94
N GLY A 945 -19.03 4.43 17.23
CA GLY A 945 -20.23 4.59 16.39
C GLY A 945 -21.15 5.69 16.91
N GLY A 946 -21.53 6.68 16.10
CA GLY A 946 -22.50 7.72 16.51
C GLY A 946 -23.89 7.20 16.97
N LYS A 947 -24.23 5.94 16.68
CA LYS A 947 -25.40 5.25 17.25
C LYS A 947 -25.14 4.79 18.69
N GLU A 948 -23.96 4.24 18.99
CA GLU A 948 -23.57 3.77 20.31
C GLU A 948 -23.50 4.92 21.33
N VAL A 949 -23.04 6.11 20.91
CA VAL A 949 -23.03 7.30 21.78
C VAL A 949 -24.43 7.69 22.23
N ASN A 950 -25.42 7.67 21.34
CA ASN A 950 -26.80 8.03 21.69
C ASN A 950 -27.44 6.99 22.60
N GLU A 951 -27.15 5.72 22.38
CA GLU A 951 -27.63 4.63 23.24
C GLU A 951 -26.99 4.73 24.63
N TRP A 952 -25.69 5.00 24.70
CA TRP A 952 -24.99 5.24 25.97
C TRP A 952 -25.52 6.47 26.71
N LEU A 953 -25.65 7.62 26.05
CA LEU A 953 -26.24 8.81 26.67
C LEU A 953 -27.67 8.56 27.19
N ARG A 954 -28.46 7.77 26.46
CA ARG A 954 -29.85 7.48 26.82
C ARG A 954 -29.97 6.47 27.97
N ASP A 955 -29.18 5.41 27.93
CA ASP A 955 -29.38 4.22 28.75
C ASP A 955 -28.35 4.08 29.88
N ARG A 956 -27.26 4.85 29.86
CA ARG A 956 -26.07 4.67 30.73
C ARG A 956 -25.60 5.93 31.44
N THR A 957 -26.32 7.04 31.27
CA THR A 957 -26.09 8.30 32.00
C THR A 957 -27.38 8.71 32.72
N TRP A 958 -27.25 9.38 33.88
CA TRP A 958 -28.39 9.77 34.72
C TRP A 958 -28.30 11.20 35.29
N ILE A 959 -27.15 11.85 35.15
CA ILE A 959 -26.95 13.18 35.71
C ILE A 959 -27.65 14.21 34.82
N ILE A 960 -28.46 15.06 35.45
CA ILE A 960 -29.01 16.25 34.79
C ILE A 960 -28.10 17.43 35.14
N TRP A 961 -27.35 17.89 34.14
CA TRP A 961 -26.36 18.95 34.31
C TRP A 961 -27.03 20.33 34.29
N TYR A 962 -26.97 21.05 35.41
CA TYR A 962 -27.31 22.47 35.46
C TYR A 962 -26.05 23.31 35.62
N LYS A 963 -26.05 24.48 35.01
CA LYS A 963 -25.07 25.54 35.23
C LYS A 963 -25.68 26.60 36.13
N ARG A 964 -24.93 27.04 37.12
CA ARG A 964 -25.27 28.14 38.04
C ARG A 964 -24.32 29.30 37.79
N ASN A 965 -24.86 30.43 37.34
CA ASN A 965 -24.07 31.64 37.15
C ASN A 965 -23.65 32.24 38.50
N PRO A 966 -22.62 33.11 38.55
CA PRO A 966 -22.24 33.83 39.77
C PRO A 966 -23.39 34.67 40.37
N SER A 967 -24.37 35.07 39.55
CA SER A 967 -25.60 35.74 40.01
C SER A 967 -26.57 34.83 40.77
N GLY A 968 -26.32 33.52 40.82
CA GLY A 968 -27.18 32.51 41.43
C GLY A 968 -28.24 31.89 40.49
N THR A 969 -28.36 32.38 39.25
CA THR A 969 -29.34 31.87 38.28
C THR A 969 -28.93 30.49 37.75
N THR A 970 -29.85 29.52 37.78
CA THR A 970 -29.64 28.16 37.28
C THR A 970 -30.30 27.95 35.91
N SER A 971 -29.66 27.19 35.04
CA SER A 971 -30.22 26.75 33.75
C SER A 971 -29.60 25.42 33.34
N LEU A 972 -30.23 24.67 32.44
CA LEU A 972 -29.64 23.45 31.90
C LEU A 972 -28.34 23.73 31.12
N VAL A 973 -27.36 22.83 31.24
CA VAL A 973 -26.18 22.82 30.37
C VAL A 973 -26.58 22.45 28.95
N TRP A 974 -27.45 21.45 28.82
CA TRP A 974 -28.04 21.02 27.56
C TRP A 974 -29.56 21.05 27.64
N ASP A 975 -30.17 21.88 26.80
CA ASP A 975 -31.62 21.94 26.64
C ASP A 975 -31.97 21.72 25.16
N PRO A 976 -32.51 20.55 24.80
CA PRO A 976 -32.88 20.24 23.43
C PRO A 976 -34.05 21.09 22.92
N ASP A 977 -34.92 21.60 23.81
CA ASP A 977 -36.13 22.33 23.45
C ASP A 977 -35.91 23.85 23.39
N ALA A 978 -34.90 24.36 24.11
CA ALA A 978 -34.58 25.80 24.12
C ALA A 978 -33.73 26.26 22.92
N ASN A 979 -33.13 25.35 22.14
CA ASN A 979 -32.22 25.73 21.05
C ASN A 979 -32.98 26.01 19.74
N LEU A 980 -33.72 27.12 19.69
CA LEU A 980 -34.48 27.58 18.51
C LEU A 980 -33.62 27.73 17.24
N SER A 981 -32.30 27.84 17.39
CA SER A 981 -31.34 27.95 16.28
C SER A 981 -31.06 26.65 15.55
N PHE A 982 -31.37 25.48 16.14
CA PHE A 982 -31.09 24.16 15.56
C PHE A 982 -32.26 23.19 15.80
N PRO A 983 -33.07 22.87 14.77
CA PRO A 983 -34.21 21.96 14.91
C PRO A 983 -33.82 20.57 15.43
N LEU A 984 -34.64 20.03 16.32
CA LEU A 984 -34.45 18.71 16.92
C LEU A 984 -34.43 17.54 15.92
N SER A 985 -34.96 17.72 14.71
CA SER A 985 -34.92 16.75 13.61
C SER A 985 -33.52 16.56 13.02
N ASP A 986 -32.66 17.57 13.15
CA ASP A 986 -31.38 17.63 12.44
C ASP A 986 -30.21 17.22 13.34
N MET A 987 -30.49 16.91 14.61
CA MET A 987 -29.49 16.55 15.61
C MET A 987 -29.09 15.08 15.52
N LYS A 988 -27.83 14.83 15.16
CA LYS A 988 -27.23 13.50 15.12
C LYS A 988 -27.07 12.86 16.52
N TYR A 989 -27.04 13.66 17.59
CA TYR A 989 -26.77 13.23 18.96
C TYR A 989 -27.90 13.63 19.93
N SER A 990 -29.02 12.89 19.92
CA SER A 990 -30.25 13.21 20.66
C SER A 990 -30.51 12.33 21.90
N GLY A 991 -29.53 11.54 22.36
CA GLY A 991 -29.66 10.55 23.43
C GLY A 991 -30.26 11.03 24.77
N TYR A 992 -30.17 12.32 25.11
CA TYR A 992 -30.70 12.91 26.36
C TYR A 992 -32.23 12.87 26.54
N ARG A 993 -33.01 12.37 25.57
CA ARG A 993 -34.48 12.50 25.55
C ARG A 993 -35.23 11.69 26.62
N GLY A 994 -34.59 10.75 27.31
CA GLY A 994 -35.21 10.02 28.42
C GLY A 994 -34.77 10.58 29.78
N ARG A 995 -35.52 11.51 30.37
CA ARG A 995 -35.34 11.92 31.79
C ARG A 995 -35.69 10.75 32.70
N ARG A 996 -34.78 9.80 32.89
CA ARG A 996 -34.95 8.70 33.84
C ARG A 996 -34.33 9.08 35.18
N SER A 997 -35.04 8.78 36.27
CA SER A 997 -34.40 8.73 37.58
C SER A 997 -33.31 7.65 37.56
N PHE A 998 -32.24 7.83 38.34
CA PHE A 998 -31.25 6.79 38.53
C PHE A 998 -31.95 5.52 39.05
N SER A 999 -32.06 4.49 38.22
CA SER A 999 -32.65 3.20 38.56
C SER A 999 -31.86 2.10 37.86
N ASP A 1000 -30.92 1.49 38.57
CA ASP A 1000 -30.15 0.33 38.10
C ASP A 1000 -30.46 -0.82 39.08
N GLY A 1001 -31.00 -1.97 38.73
CA GLY A 1001 -30.76 -2.71 37.50
C GLY A 1001 -29.65 -3.75 37.64
N ARG A 1002 -29.09 -4.05 38.83
CA ARG A 1002 -28.96 -5.43 39.38
C ARG A 1002 -28.25 -5.60 40.73
N ASP A 1003 -27.37 -4.70 41.20
CA ASP A 1003 -26.69 -4.81 42.51
C ASP A 1003 -26.53 -3.42 43.16
N PHE A 1004 -27.59 -2.90 43.79
CA PHE A 1004 -27.61 -1.54 44.38
C PHE A 1004 -28.00 -1.59 45.87
N PRO A 1005 -27.48 -0.68 46.74
CA PRO A 1005 -27.93 -0.60 48.12
C PRO A 1005 -29.44 -0.35 48.13
N ARG A 1006 -30.21 -1.32 48.63
CA ARG A 1006 -31.66 -1.50 48.37
C ARG A 1006 -32.59 -0.34 48.82
N GLN A 1007 -32.12 0.86 49.18
CA GLN A 1007 -32.92 1.88 49.90
C GLN A 1007 -32.54 3.37 49.68
N LEU A 1008 -31.86 3.79 48.60
CA LEU A 1008 -31.59 5.22 48.34
C LEU A 1008 -32.63 5.87 47.42
N ASP A 1009 -33.26 6.98 47.87
CA ASP A 1009 -34.18 7.78 47.05
C ASP A 1009 -33.42 8.70 46.09
N THR A 1010 -33.41 8.34 44.81
CA THR A 1010 -32.70 9.06 43.73
C THR A 1010 -33.60 9.92 42.87
N ARG A 1011 -34.86 10.15 43.29
CA ARG A 1011 -35.85 10.90 42.48
C ARG A 1011 -35.54 12.40 42.40
N ARG A 1012 -34.78 12.94 43.36
CA ARG A 1012 -34.45 14.37 43.42
C ARG A 1012 -33.31 14.69 42.46
N THR A 1013 -33.62 15.44 41.40
CA THR A 1013 -32.64 15.88 40.38
C THR A 1013 -32.71 17.38 40.10
N ILE A 1014 -33.69 18.10 40.67
CA ILE A 1014 -33.86 19.53 40.49
C ILE A 1014 -32.93 20.29 41.44
N PRO A 1015 -32.19 21.31 40.95
CA PRO A 1015 -31.29 22.14 41.75
C PRO A 1015 -32.02 22.90 42.87
N THR A 1016 -31.37 23.02 44.02
CA THR A 1016 -31.78 23.95 45.08
C THR A 1016 -31.55 25.40 44.64
N GLU A 1017 -32.58 26.24 44.68
CA GLU A 1017 -32.52 27.62 44.19
C GLU A 1017 -31.75 28.56 45.11
N GLN A 1018 -32.03 28.52 46.42
CA GLN A 1018 -31.39 29.39 47.42
C GLN A 1018 -30.26 28.63 48.12
N VAL A 1019 -29.03 29.04 47.85
CA VAL A 1019 -27.82 28.43 48.40
C VAL A 1019 -26.86 29.53 48.82
N SER A 1020 -26.33 29.43 50.04
CA SER A 1020 -25.30 30.32 50.57
C SER A 1020 -23.97 29.57 50.67
N PHE A 1021 -22.92 30.13 50.10
CA PHE A 1021 -21.57 29.59 50.22
C PHE A 1021 -20.80 30.36 51.29
N SER A 1022 -19.96 29.67 52.06
CA SER A 1022 -19.11 30.30 53.08
C SER A 1022 -17.83 30.91 52.50
N ARG A 1023 -17.59 30.71 51.20
CA ARG A 1023 -16.49 31.32 50.43
C ARG A 1023 -17.02 32.16 49.27
N GLU A 1024 -16.12 32.96 48.71
CA GLU A 1024 -16.38 33.71 47.48
C GLU A 1024 -16.69 32.77 46.31
N VAL A 1025 -17.79 33.06 45.61
CA VAL A 1025 -18.23 32.30 44.43
C VAL A 1025 -17.28 32.61 43.27
N PRO A 1026 -16.80 31.60 42.53
CA PRO A 1026 -15.95 31.83 41.36
C PRO A 1026 -16.61 32.78 40.34
N SER A 1027 -15.78 33.51 39.59
CA SER A 1027 -16.25 34.45 38.56
C SER A 1027 -16.86 33.77 37.33
N TYR A 1028 -16.78 32.43 37.24
CA TYR A 1028 -17.31 31.62 36.15
C TYR A 1028 -18.49 30.76 36.64
N PRO A 1029 -19.40 30.34 35.73
CA PRO A 1029 -20.51 29.46 36.09
C PRO A 1029 -20.04 28.11 36.64
N MET A 1030 -20.68 27.64 37.71
CA MET A 1030 -20.45 26.34 38.33
C MET A 1030 -21.45 25.30 37.83
N LEU A 1031 -21.13 24.01 37.99
CA LEU A 1031 -22.11 22.94 37.79
C LEU A 1031 -22.89 22.69 39.10
N GLN A 1032 -24.19 22.44 38.95
CA GLN A 1032 -25.09 22.06 40.03
C GLN A 1032 -25.89 20.83 39.57
N PHE A 1033 -25.76 19.72 40.27
CA PHE A 1033 -26.38 18.46 39.86
C PHE A 1033 -26.51 17.48 41.02
N TRP A 1034 -27.33 16.45 40.86
CA TRP A 1034 -27.49 15.37 41.83
C TRP A 1034 -26.85 14.09 41.30
N THR A 1035 -26.11 13.40 42.15
CA THR A 1035 -25.56 12.07 41.86
C THR A 1035 -25.25 11.29 43.14
N LEU A 1036 -24.78 10.05 42.98
CA LEU A 1036 -24.33 9.20 44.07
C LEU A 1036 -22.92 9.61 44.53
N SER A 1037 -22.78 9.86 45.83
CA SER A 1037 -21.52 10.11 46.54
C SER A 1037 -21.14 8.89 47.38
N LEU A 1038 -19.86 8.50 47.31
CA LEU A 1038 -19.26 7.35 47.96
C LEU A 1038 -17.93 7.74 48.62
N PHE A 1039 -17.40 6.89 49.49
CA PHE A 1039 -16.18 7.16 50.26
C PHE A 1039 -15.20 5.99 50.18
N TYR A 1040 -13.97 6.24 49.73
CA TYR A 1040 -12.93 5.21 49.55
C TYR A 1040 -11.57 5.72 50.03
N ARG A 1041 -10.66 4.81 50.36
CA ARG A 1041 -9.24 5.17 50.60
C ARG A 1041 -8.48 5.06 49.28
N ILE A 1042 -7.47 5.88 49.09
CA ILE A 1042 -6.53 5.75 47.97
C ILE A 1042 -5.25 5.08 48.50
N SER A 1043 -4.80 4.00 47.86
CA SER A 1043 -3.55 3.31 48.18
C SER A 1043 -2.66 3.10 46.96
N ASP A 1044 -1.41 2.69 47.22
CA ASP A 1044 -0.32 2.54 46.25
C ASP A 1044 -0.20 3.69 45.26
N ILE A 1045 -0.13 4.90 45.82
CA ILE A 1045 0.01 6.11 45.02
C ILE A 1045 1.38 6.09 44.33
N ASP A 1046 1.35 6.05 43.00
CA ASP A 1046 2.51 6.34 42.16
C ASP A 1046 2.63 7.86 42.04
N VAL A 1047 3.57 8.43 42.78
CA VAL A 1047 3.83 9.87 42.83
C VAL A 1047 4.34 10.44 41.51
N PHE A 1048 5.00 9.63 40.67
CA PHE A 1048 5.54 10.10 39.39
C PHE A 1048 4.47 10.15 38.31
N ARG A 1049 3.49 9.23 38.40
CA ARG A 1049 2.37 9.16 37.47
C ARG A 1049 1.13 9.87 37.97
N ALA A 1050 1.10 10.25 39.25
CA ALA A 1050 -0.08 10.75 39.94
C ALA A 1050 -1.27 9.80 39.77
N THR A 1051 -1.07 8.52 40.06
CA THR A 1051 -2.11 7.47 39.97
C THR A 1051 -2.20 6.68 41.25
N GLY A 1052 -3.35 6.06 41.54
CA GLY A 1052 -3.52 5.18 42.69
C GLY A 1052 -4.71 4.25 42.58
N TYR A 1053 -4.91 3.40 43.59
CA TYR A 1053 -6.02 2.45 43.66
C TYR A 1053 -7.04 2.84 44.72
N LEU A 1054 -8.32 2.59 44.45
CA LEU A 1054 -9.41 2.76 45.41
C LEU A 1054 -9.55 1.48 46.24
N GLU A 1055 -9.38 1.61 47.56
CA GLU A 1055 -9.63 0.55 48.54
C GLU A 1055 -11.01 0.71 49.19
N ASP A 1056 -11.77 -0.38 49.16
CA ASP A 1056 -13.07 -0.48 49.81
C ASP A 1056 -12.97 -0.71 51.34
N SER A 1057 -14.13 -0.90 52.00
CA SER A 1057 -14.19 -1.20 53.44
C SER A 1057 -13.48 -2.51 53.85
N ASN A 1058 -13.30 -3.44 52.92
CA ASN A 1058 -12.64 -4.72 53.12
C ASN A 1058 -11.14 -4.69 52.77
N ARG A 1059 -10.57 -3.51 52.47
CA ARG A 1059 -9.19 -3.35 51.98
C ARG A 1059 -8.94 -4.03 50.62
N VAL A 1060 -9.99 -4.24 49.84
CA VAL A 1060 -9.89 -4.76 48.47
C VAL A 1060 -9.75 -3.58 47.52
N LYS A 1061 -8.78 -3.67 46.61
CA LYS A 1061 -8.62 -2.72 45.52
C LYS A 1061 -9.77 -2.91 44.54
N SER A 1062 -10.71 -1.97 44.51
CA SER A 1062 -11.98 -2.06 43.78
C SER A 1062 -12.14 -1.00 42.67
N GLY A 1063 -11.18 -0.07 42.56
CA GLY A 1063 -11.08 0.85 41.43
C GLY A 1063 -9.67 1.43 41.22
N PHE A 1064 -9.51 2.22 40.16
CA PHE A 1064 -8.27 2.90 39.78
C PHE A 1064 -8.52 4.39 39.51
N VAL A 1065 -7.59 5.26 39.88
CA VAL A 1065 -7.72 6.72 39.75
C VAL A 1065 -6.46 7.42 39.27
N TRP A 1066 -6.64 8.44 38.44
CA TRP A 1066 -5.69 9.51 38.16
C TRP A 1066 -5.96 10.69 39.09
N LEU A 1067 -4.91 11.23 39.68
CA LEU A 1067 -4.94 12.29 40.68
C LEU A 1067 -4.58 13.62 40.03
N ASP A 1068 -5.53 14.55 39.97
CA ASP A 1068 -5.38 15.85 39.33
C ASP A 1068 -4.80 16.88 40.32
N GLY A 1069 -3.75 17.61 39.93
CA GLY A 1069 -3.11 18.60 40.81
C GLY A 1069 -2.32 17.99 41.96
N PHE A 1070 -1.85 16.74 41.82
CA PHE A 1070 -1.16 15.99 42.87
C PHE A 1070 0.05 16.75 43.45
N GLU A 1071 0.89 17.35 42.60
CA GLU A 1071 2.07 18.13 43.03
C GLU A 1071 1.73 19.51 43.63
N GLU A 1072 0.48 19.97 43.54
CA GLU A 1072 0.10 21.35 43.89
C GLU A 1072 -0.63 21.45 45.23
N THR A 1073 -0.95 20.32 45.86
CA THR A 1073 -1.79 20.30 47.06
C THR A 1073 -1.40 19.20 48.03
N ASP A 1074 -1.44 19.52 49.32
CA ASP A 1074 -1.33 18.54 50.40
C ASP A 1074 -2.65 17.76 50.60
N PHE A 1075 -3.63 17.89 49.69
CA PHE A 1075 -4.95 17.26 49.82
C PHE A 1075 -4.83 15.73 49.93
N PHE A 1076 -4.00 15.12 49.09
CA PHE A 1076 -3.78 13.67 49.10
C PHE A 1076 -2.95 13.20 50.29
N GLU A 1077 -2.00 14.01 50.74
CA GLU A 1077 -1.16 13.70 51.91
C GLU A 1077 -1.93 13.83 53.23
N SER A 1078 -2.66 14.94 53.39
CA SER A 1078 -3.49 15.21 54.57
C SER A 1078 -4.61 14.19 54.78
N HIS A 1079 -5.03 13.50 53.71
CA HIS A 1079 -6.05 12.46 53.74
C HIS A 1079 -5.47 11.05 53.49
N ALA A 1080 -4.16 10.86 53.53
CA ALA A 1080 -3.51 9.57 53.26
C ALA A 1080 -4.01 8.41 54.15
N HIS A 1081 -4.54 8.73 55.33
CA HIS A 1081 -5.14 7.76 56.26
C HIS A 1081 -6.68 7.85 56.34
N GLY A 1082 -7.28 8.85 55.70
CA GLY A 1082 -8.71 9.11 55.68
C GLY A 1082 -9.43 8.49 54.48
N SER A 1083 -10.71 8.84 54.33
CA SER A 1083 -11.52 8.49 53.17
C SER A 1083 -11.70 9.72 52.27
N PHE A 1084 -11.58 9.52 50.96
CA PHE A 1084 -11.86 10.51 49.93
C PHE A 1084 -13.30 10.37 49.45
N GLU A 1085 -13.99 11.50 49.28
CA GLU A 1085 -15.31 11.52 48.66
C GLU A 1085 -15.16 11.43 47.14
N ILE A 1086 -15.85 10.45 46.56
CA ILE A 1086 -15.97 10.28 45.12
C ILE A 1086 -17.43 10.34 44.70
N ILE A 1087 -17.68 10.75 43.46
CA ILE A 1087 -19.02 10.75 42.86
C ILE A 1087 -19.06 9.85 41.63
N LEU A 1088 -20.19 9.20 41.40
CA LEU A 1088 -20.43 8.45 40.17
C LEU A 1088 -20.93 9.39 39.06
N LEU A 1089 -20.49 9.14 37.82
CA LEU A 1089 -20.84 9.96 36.65
C LEU A 1089 -21.71 9.20 35.64
N SER A 1090 -21.29 7.99 35.27
CA SER A 1090 -21.92 7.15 34.25
C SER A 1090 -21.43 5.71 34.33
N GLU A 1091 -22.05 4.78 33.61
CA GLU A 1091 -21.45 3.46 33.36
C GLU A 1091 -20.32 3.52 32.30
N SER A 1092 -19.35 2.59 32.40
CA SER A 1092 -18.18 2.46 31.51
C SER A 1092 -17.93 1.01 31.08
N TYR A 1093 -17.34 0.83 29.90
CA TYR A 1093 -17.01 -0.47 29.28
C TYR A 1093 -15.62 -0.99 29.74
N ASP A 1094 -15.41 -2.32 29.66
CA ASP A 1094 -14.23 -3.08 30.17
C ASP A 1094 -13.04 -3.15 29.18
N GLY A 1095 -12.99 -2.33 28.13
CA GLY A 1095 -12.23 -2.66 26.90
C GLY A 1095 -10.79 -2.14 26.79
N SER A 1096 -10.42 -1.02 27.41
CA SER A 1096 -9.21 -0.27 27.01
C SER A 1096 -8.17 -0.04 28.09
N PHE A 1097 -8.52 -0.13 29.38
CA PHE A 1097 -7.53 0.04 30.45
C PHE A 1097 -6.63 -1.18 30.63
N ALA A 1098 -7.07 -2.36 30.14
CA ALA A 1098 -6.27 -3.58 30.12
C ALA A 1098 -5.02 -3.48 29.21
N ASP A 1099 -5.05 -2.62 28.19
CA ASP A 1099 -3.95 -2.41 27.24
C ASP A 1099 -3.06 -1.21 27.58
N THR A 1100 -3.38 -0.43 28.61
CA THR A 1100 -2.41 0.55 29.14
C THR A 1100 -1.32 -0.22 29.88
N PRO A 1101 -0.05 -0.20 29.42
CA PRO A 1101 1.05 -0.94 30.04
C PRO A 1101 1.35 -0.48 31.49
N GLU A 1102 0.64 0.55 31.95
CA GLU A 1102 0.77 1.22 33.23
C GLU A 1102 -0.14 0.64 34.32
N ILE A 1103 -1.20 -0.11 33.96
CA ILE A 1103 -2.21 -0.62 34.90
C ILE A 1103 -2.11 -2.15 35.00
N ASN A 1104 -1.33 -2.64 35.95
CA ASN A 1104 -1.25 -4.07 36.26
C ASN A 1104 -2.39 -4.47 37.23
N TRP A 1105 -3.64 -4.33 36.77
CA TRP A 1105 -4.85 -4.57 37.57
C TRP A 1105 -5.41 -5.97 37.33
N GLN A 1106 -5.62 -6.73 38.40
CA GLN A 1106 -6.33 -8.01 38.36
C GLN A 1106 -7.69 -7.83 39.03
N ASP A 1107 -8.78 -8.16 38.31
CA ASP A 1107 -10.14 -8.02 38.80
C ASP A 1107 -10.37 -8.91 40.06
N PRO A 1108 -10.66 -8.33 41.24
CA PRO A 1108 -10.86 -9.10 42.46
C PRO A 1108 -12.24 -9.77 42.57
N TYR A 1109 -13.20 -9.47 41.68
CA TYR A 1109 -14.56 -10.02 41.73
C TYR A 1109 -14.79 -11.02 40.58
N PRO A 1110 -15.53 -12.13 40.82
CA PRO A 1110 -15.70 -13.20 39.84
C PRO A 1110 -16.45 -12.73 38.58
N GLN A 1111 -15.95 -13.19 37.42
CA GLN A 1111 -16.43 -12.83 36.08
C GLN A 1111 -17.90 -13.23 35.87
N SER A 1112 -18.79 -12.26 35.71
CA SER A 1112 -20.10 -12.46 35.09
C SER A 1112 -20.03 -12.03 33.63
N GLU A 1113 -20.47 -12.89 32.70
CA GLU A 1113 -20.54 -12.58 31.27
C GLU A 1113 -21.39 -11.32 31.01
N GLY A 1114 -20.73 -10.24 30.57
CA GLY A 1114 -21.35 -8.94 30.29
C GLY A 1114 -20.30 -7.84 30.10
N GLN A 1115 -20.54 -6.97 29.13
CA GLN A 1115 -19.59 -5.99 28.57
C GLN A 1115 -19.37 -4.70 29.41
N TRP A 1116 -20.21 -4.42 30.42
CA TRP A 1116 -20.20 -3.18 31.20
C TRP A 1116 -20.00 -3.50 32.67
N LYS A 1117 -18.85 -3.14 33.25
CA LYS A 1117 -18.42 -3.59 34.60
C LYS A 1117 -18.01 -2.46 35.55
N TYR A 1118 -17.87 -1.24 35.05
CA TYR A 1118 -17.35 -0.11 35.83
C TYR A 1118 -18.29 1.08 35.79
N TYR A 1119 -18.16 1.94 36.81
CA TYR A 1119 -18.64 3.31 36.80
C TYR A 1119 -17.46 4.26 36.59
N ASN A 1120 -17.67 5.30 35.78
CA ASN A 1120 -16.81 6.48 35.75
C ASN A 1120 -16.99 7.26 37.05
N ILE A 1121 -15.90 7.60 37.73
CA ILE A 1121 -15.94 8.30 39.01
C ILE A 1121 -15.09 9.57 38.99
N MET A 1122 -15.40 10.51 39.88
CA MET A 1122 -14.65 11.74 40.09
C MET A 1122 -14.36 11.94 41.57
N ILE A 1123 -13.12 12.29 41.90
CA ILE A 1123 -12.71 12.65 43.27
C ILE A 1123 -13.01 14.12 43.51
N LEU A 1124 -13.57 14.45 44.67
CA LEU A 1124 -13.93 15.83 45.04
C LEU A 1124 -13.12 16.31 46.25
N GLU A 1125 -12.66 17.55 46.18
CA GLU A 1125 -12.23 18.32 47.35
C GLU A 1125 -13.23 19.44 47.63
N TRP A 1126 -13.79 19.45 48.84
CA TRP A 1126 -14.73 20.49 49.27
C TRP A 1126 -14.02 21.65 49.95
N ARG A 1127 -14.34 22.87 49.52
CA ARG A 1127 -13.88 24.11 50.14
C ARG A 1127 -15.05 25.08 50.19
N GLY A 1128 -15.49 25.43 51.40
CA GLY A 1128 -16.54 26.44 51.61
C GLY A 1128 -17.91 26.11 50.99
N GLY A 1129 -18.28 24.83 50.94
CA GLY A 1129 -19.51 24.35 50.29
C GLY A 1129 -19.45 24.21 48.77
N ILE A 1130 -18.27 24.42 48.18
CA ILE A 1130 -18.00 24.29 46.75
C ILE A 1130 -16.97 23.19 46.55
N ALA A 1131 -17.27 22.22 45.69
CA ALA A 1131 -16.37 21.14 45.33
C ALA A 1131 -15.49 21.53 44.14
N GLU A 1132 -14.25 21.06 44.14
CA GLU A 1132 -13.38 21.04 42.97
C GLU A 1132 -13.00 19.59 42.65
N ARG A 1133 -12.89 19.28 41.35
CA ARG A 1133 -12.41 18.00 40.87
C ARG A 1133 -10.93 17.83 41.26
N ARG A 1134 -10.59 16.66 41.81
CA ARG A 1134 -9.22 16.25 42.17
C ARG A 1134 -8.79 14.93 41.55
N GLY A 1135 -9.61 14.35 40.70
CA GLY A 1135 -9.22 13.14 40.00
C GLY A 1135 -10.38 12.52 39.27
N PHE A 1136 -10.03 11.57 38.42
CA PHE A 1136 -10.95 10.76 37.65
C PHE A 1136 -10.53 9.31 37.75
N GLY A 1137 -11.47 8.39 37.61
CA GLY A 1137 -11.13 6.98 37.58
C GLY A 1137 -12.28 6.07 37.24
N LEU A 1138 -12.05 4.78 37.49
CA LEU A 1138 -13.03 3.73 37.37
C LEU A 1138 -13.25 3.05 38.72
N LEU A 1139 -14.49 2.70 38.99
CA LEU A 1139 -14.89 1.90 40.13
C LEU A 1139 -15.72 0.71 39.65
N GLN A 1140 -15.45 -0.49 40.15
CA GLN A 1140 -16.27 -1.66 39.83
C GLN A 1140 -17.69 -1.50 40.38
N GLN A 1141 -18.71 -1.93 39.62
CA GLN A 1141 -20.10 -1.68 40.00
C GLN A 1141 -20.46 -2.31 41.36
N LYS A 1142 -19.99 -3.53 41.64
CA LYS A 1142 -20.21 -4.21 42.93
C LYS A 1142 -19.55 -3.53 44.12
N ALA A 1143 -18.53 -2.70 43.87
CA ALA A 1143 -17.80 -2.01 44.92
C ALA A 1143 -18.69 -1.01 45.67
N VAL A 1144 -19.76 -0.51 45.06
CA VAL A 1144 -20.67 0.51 45.62
C VAL A 1144 -21.21 0.13 46.99
N GLU A 1145 -21.49 -1.15 47.24
CA GLU A 1145 -21.98 -1.65 48.54
C GLU A 1145 -20.90 -1.61 49.64
N PHE A 1146 -19.63 -1.52 49.27
CA PHE A 1146 -18.47 -1.54 50.16
C PHE A 1146 -17.85 -0.15 50.38
N SER A 1147 -18.61 0.92 50.11
CA SER A 1147 -18.21 2.29 50.47
C SER A 1147 -17.94 2.40 51.97
N LEU A 1148 -16.87 3.12 52.33
CA LEU A 1148 -16.56 3.47 53.72
C LEU A 1148 -17.64 4.36 54.32
N ALA A 1149 -17.71 4.42 55.66
CA ALA A 1149 -18.56 5.37 56.37
C ALA A 1149 -18.27 6.81 55.90
N PRO A 1150 -19.30 7.65 55.67
CA PRO A 1150 -20.72 7.49 56.03
C PRO A 1150 -21.56 6.57 55.13
N GLY A 1151 -20.97 5.99 54.08
CA GLY A 1151 -21.65 5.10 53.14
C GLY A 1151 -22.26 5.85 51.94
N PRO A 1152 -22.92 5.11 51.03
CA PRO A 1152 -23.47 5.70 49.80
C PRO A 1152 -24.61 6.69 50.08
N SER A 1153 -24.57 7.86 49.44
CA SER A 1153 -25.60 8.89 49.60
C SER A 1153 -25.95 9.60 48.30
N TRP A 1154 -27.23 9.91 48.09
CA TRP A 1154 -27.69 10.73 46.96
C TRP A 1154 -27.54 12.20 47.34
N LYS A 1155 -26.61 12.91 46.69
CA LYS A 1155 -26.12 14.23 47.13
C LYS A 1155 -26.18 15.26 46.00
N GLU A 1156 -26.49 16.49 46.38
CA GLU A 1156 -26.36 17.65 45.50
C GLU A 1156 -24.91 18.14 45.49
N ILE A 1157 -24.35 18.28 44.30
CA ILE A 1157 -22.96 18.67 44.07
C ILE A 1157 -22.91 20.07 43.46
N PHE A 1158 -22.05 20.92 44.03
CA PHE A 1158 -21.72 22.25 43.52
C PHE A 1158 -20.28 22.24 43.05
N LEU A 1159 -20.05 21.94 41.78
CA LEU A 1159 -18.72 21.69 41.21
C LEU A 1159 -18.22 22.93 40.48
N ALA A 1160 -17.12 23.51 40.98
CA ALA A 1160 -16.44 24.66 40.41
C ALA A 1160 -15.24 24.27 39.58
#